data_AF-A0A139XDH0-F1
#
_entry.id   AF-A0A139XDH0-F1
#
_cell.length_a   1.000
_cell.length_b   1.000
_cell.length_c   1.000
_cell.angle_alpha   90.00
_cell.angle_beta   90.00
_cell.angle_gamma   90.00
#
_symmetry.space_group_name_H-M   'P 1'
#
loop_
_entity.id
_entity.type
_entity.pdbx_description
1 polymer ?
#
loop_
_entity_poly.entity_id
_entity_poly.type
_entity_poly.pdbx_seq_one_letter_code
_entity_poly.pdbx_strand_id
1 'polypeptide(L)'
;MNISKYLSMINNPVITLKDFQPTNTSFDTQIQQISQEEIMRLLKSFEPLPRDINDFLLAATNTNIELQIGSDFLNLNFWGEVDIRGMLENLSVNLGFKKNNDLFSVFPVWNPSLNIMGFDTSNLSYQVTIPDVNPKNIIRLFNHLGGMTLPDAFKLKLESRENVALILSNTGIYLKFINNFNFNLEDIFIFDTNVPYMKMAIDGIISGIFDKPEIELSEPKIGFFKKERGVEFSLEGLLNCQKVHLKFENETTLTYKLSKDIDFACLTSGIPILKSLQLMNPELIITNFSHCFTHSELGRISLSEGFNFIGDTNFANIHANFANFLHSQLGVSCLKVYISFNPVGLVNLTGNIQRNILLYSLNDFNATFSNLLIGLDIGSDLKPSFGVTGNLAIQGYDPTQNGEPVLFLAGKLVLEPESISACFFQEGQNSWYNPYGLMGTELRNIGFQGGGTYLPPYFDNFGFIGDLKWQDIDLEVAFLLDTNDPKKLAFILTTYQPVNLVDLWQGPIASGVLKQASSSIGLVNKTLEFLNTFLDLNIESIDRHGDGKLDPLVKYVLFPTTIASQPISEGLEINGKMTAWGHEATLILQGDKTFSKVEGSLNVPEIDLGFLKIGGTNDNSLDLALKVTPNQQYLMGDGYVKLLDNEIANVEFQITPTNAVFKNFDLSLANLVAIDVDTLSIELKSGCGSGTGTILVLGNTLAGCTFNVTKDSLTLKNTKLNLAGFLTVDIPTLTVSLTNRSASGEANIAAFNQSLGRGILSFNTQKVTLDKVSLGLGEILKLNVPSFKLDLTNKKIFGIGDITLLGKQFTSSGISLNQSGFQAKSDINFGILAFSGATVTLNKKTNGNIDNSASIAGNLKFLGYNFANVTAGVNSSRLTISGSFNFGVLMLKGANNKKNAIITINKAKNELYSSVSIAGSFYLLGKELTSIAVSERGKSLKVFGIKIIGKADNN
;
A
#
# COMPACT_ATOMS: atom_id res chain seq x y z
N MET A 1 75.49 -11.18 -46.15
CA MET A 1 74.72 -11.89 -47.20
C MET A 1 75.68 -12.59 -48.17
N ASN A 2 75.50 -13.88 -48.47
CA ASN A 2 76.21 -14.52 -49.59
C ASN A 2 75.40 -14.31 -50.89
N ILE A 3 75.50 -13.11 -51.46
CA ILE A 3 74.77 -12.70 -52.68
C ILE A 3 75.03 -13.70 -53.83
N SER A 4 76.18 -14.39 -53.84
CA SER A 4 76.50 -15.39 -54.85
C SER A 4 75.49 -16.55 -54.90
N LYS A 5 74.88 -16.91 -53.75
CA LYS A 5 73.84 -17.95 -53.68
C LYS A 5 72.63 -17.59 -54.54
N TYR A 6 72.21 -16.32 -54.50
CA TYR A 6 71.01 -15.85 -55.16
C TYR A 6 71.29 -15.40 -56.61
N LEU A 7 72.43 -14.75 -56.86
CA LEU A 7 72.84 -14.41 -58.23
C LEU A 7 73.07 -15.65 -59.10
N SER A 8 73.52 -16.77 -58.51
CA SER A 8 73.68 -18.04 -59.24
C SER A 8 72.36 -18.61 -59.79
N MET A 9 71.21 -18.10 -59.33
CA MET A 9 69.88 -18.53 -59.77
C MET A 9 69.36 -17.71 -60.96
N ILE A 10 70.08 -16.67 -61.38
CA ILE A 10 69.71 -15.74 -62.46
C ILE A 10 70.71 -15.89 -63.60
N ASN A 11 70.25 -16.07 -64.85
CA ASN A 11 71.15 -16.15 -65.98
C ASN A 11 71.60 -14.75 -66.42
N ASN A 12 72.91 -14.56 -66.60
CA ASN A 12 73.52 -13.31 -67.09
C ASN A 12 73.10 -12.03 -66.32
N PRO A 13 73.26 -11.98 -64.97
CA PRO A 13 72.88 -10.78 -64.21
C PRO A 13 73.77 -9.60 -64.61
N VAL A 14 73.17 -8.50 -65.07
CA VAL A 14 73.88 -7.21 -65.23
C VAL A 14 73.91 -6.56 -63.85
N ILE A 15 75.07 -6.57 -63.21
CA ILE A 15 75.24 -6.03 -61.86
C ILE A 15 75.69 -4.58 -61.98
N THR A 16 74.84 -3.66 -61.54
CA THR A 16 75.20 -2.23 -61.41
C THR A 16 75.46 -1.93 -59.95
N LEU A 17 76.71 -1.76 -59.53
CA LEU A 17 77.06 -1.38 -58.16
C LEU A 17 76.96 0.15 -58.00
N LYS A 18 76.11 0.61 -57.09
CA LYS A 18 76.11 2.02 -56.63
C LYS A 18 76.72 2.10 -55.23
N ASP A 19 77.63 3.06 -55.04
CA ASP A 19 78.29 3.45 -53.78
C ASP A 19 79.10 2.38 -53.02
N PHE A 20 80.35 2.16 -53.47
CA PHE A 20 81.31 1.32 -52.74
C PHE A 20 82.02 2.11 -51.61
N GLN A 21 81.60 1.90 -50.35
CA GLN A 21 82.26 2.46 -49.15
C GLN A 21 83.01 1.33 -48.39
N PRO A 22 84.33 1.46 -48.10
CA PRO A 22 85.15 0.37 -47.54
C PRO A 22 84.74 -0.15 -46.15
N THR A 23 84.01 0.64 -45.36
CA THR A 23 83.63 0.31 -43.98
C THR A 23 82.16 -0.03 -43.80
N ASN A 24 81.34 0.13 -44.85
CA ASN A 24 79.91 -0.21 -44.83
C ASN A 24 79.46 -0.44 -46.27
N THR A 25 79.67 -1.65 -46.78
CA THR A 25 79.36 -1.97 -48.18
C THR A 25 77.85 -2.24 -48.32
N SER A 26 77.08 -1.20 -48.58
CA SER A 26 75.73 -1.35 -49.13
C SER A 26 75.86 -1.65 -50.61
N PHE A 27 75.47 -2.85 -51.03
CA PHE A 27 75.38 -3.20 -52.42
C PHE A 27 73.92 -3.16 -52.83
N ASP A 28 73.61 -2.44 -53.89
CA ASP A 28 72.34 -2.50 -54.58
C ASP A 28 72.61 -3.09 -55.97
N THR A 29 71.91 -4.15 -56.34
CA THR A 29 71.99 -4.77 -57.67
C THR A 29 70.63 -4.69 -58.33
N GLN A 30 70.53 -3.91 -59.42
CA GLN A 30 69.32 -3.80 -60.23
C GLN A 30 69.45 -4.61 -61.53
N ILE A 31 68.48 -5.48 -61.80
CA ILE A 31 68.39 -6.32 -62.98
C ILE A 31 67.11 -5.93 -63.73
N GLN A 32 67.27 -5.35 -64.92
CA GLN A 32 66.16 -4.68 -65.62
C GLN A 32 65.15 -5.62 -66.30
N GLN A 33 65.49 -6.89 -66.52
CA GLN A 33 64.61 -7.89 -67.10
C GLN A 33 65.01 -9.29 -66.61
N ILE A 34 64.23 -9.86 -65.69
CA ILE A 34 64.41 -11.24 -65.21
C ILE A 34 63.24 -12.11 -65.68
N SER A 35 63.51 -13.34 -66.10
CA SER A 35 62.46 -14.26 -66.53
C SER A 35 61.67 -14.80 -65.33
N GLN A 36 60.42 -15.17 -65.57
CA GLN A 36 59.56 -15.73 -64.52
C GLN A 36 60.13 -17.03 -63.92
N GLU A 37 60.78 -17.88 -64.73
CA GLU A 37 61.41 -19.11 -64.26
C GLU A 37 62.57 -18.86 -63.30
N GLU A 38 63.30 -17.76 -63.50
CA GLU A 38 64.40 -17.33 -62.62
C GLU A 38 63.87 -16.77 -61.31
N ILE A 39 62.77 -16.00 -61.35
CA ILE A 39 62.08 -15.54 -60.14
C ILE A 39 61.53 -16.71 -59.35
N MET A 40 60.86 -17.67 -59.99
CA MET A 40 60.32 -18.84 -59.28
C MET A 40 61.44 -19.70 -58.68
N ARG A 41 62.60 -19.81 -59.34
CA ARG A 41 63.80 -20.46 -58.77
C ARG A 41 64.34 -19.69 -57.57
N LEU A 42 64.41 -18.37 -57.67
CA LEU A 42 64.83 -17.49 -56.59
C LEU A 42 63.90 -17.58 -55.38
N LEU A 43 62.58 -17.56 -55.61
CA LEU A 43 61.56 -17.54 -54.57
C LEU A 43 61.36 -18.90 -53.88
N LYS A 44 61.63 -20.03 -54.57
CA LYS A 44 61.71 -21.36 -53.94
C LYS A 44 62.72 -21.44 -52.80
N SER A 45 63.74 -20.58 -52.81
CA SER A 45 64.71 -20.51 -51.71
C SER A 45 64.14 -19.92 -50.42
N PHE A 46 62.94 -19.34 -50.47
CA PHE A 46 62.21 -18.74 -49.35
C PHE A 46 60.95 -19.54 -48.95
N GLU A 47 60.78 -20.77 -49.45
CA GLU A 47 59.63 -21.60 -49.11
C GLU A 47 59.62 -22.03 -47.62
N PRO A 48 58.43 -22.09 -46.98
CA PRO A 48 57.11 -21.87 -47.58
C PRO A 48 56.75 -20.38 -47.72
N LEU A 49 56.37 -19.97 -48.94
CA LEU A 49 55.83 -18.63 -49.19
C LEU A 49 54.38 -18.53 -48.66
N PRO A 50 53.96 -17.37 -48.12
CA PRO A 50 52.56 -17.13 -47.82
C PRO A 50 51.69 -17.31 -49.07
N ARG A 51 50.51 -17.93 -48.90
CA ARG A 51 49.62 -18.28 -50.02
C ARG A 51 49.21 -17.05 -50.85
N ASP A 52 48.95 -15.94 -50.19
CA ASP A 52 48.65 -14.64 -50.79
C ASP A 52 49.77 -14.11 -51.70
N ILE A 53 51.03 -14.30 -51.31
CA ILE A 53 52.19 -13.94 -52.13
C ILE A 53 52.31 -14.87 -53.34
N ASN A 54 52.04 -16.16 -53.17
CA ASN A 54 52.04 -17.11 -54.29
C ASN A 54 50.95 -16.76 -55.32
N ASP A 55 49.76 -16.37 -54.88
CA ASP A 55 48.68 -15.95 -55.77
C ASP A 55 49.01 -14.66 -56.52
N PHE A 56 49.68 -13.70 -55.85
CA PHE A 56 50.18 -12.49 -56.50
C PHE A 56 51.18 -12.82 -57.63
N LEU A 57 52.12 -13.72 -57.38
CA LEU A 57 53.13 -14.13 -58.36
C LEU A 57 52.52 -14.91 -59.53
N LEU A 58 51.49 -15.73 -59.27
CA LEU A 58 50.72 -16.40 -60.31
C LEU A 58 49.92 -15.41 -61.16
N ALA A 59 49.40 -14.33 -60.58
CA ALA A 59 48.71 -13.30 -61.34
C ALA A 59 49.65 -12.44 -62.19
N ALA A 60 50.92 -12.31 -61.79
CA ALA A 60 51.90 -11.46 -62.46
C ALA A 60 52.68 -12.12 -63.61
N THR A 61 52.26 -13.32 -64.06
CA THR A 61 53.01 -14.16 -65.04
C THR A 61 53.37 -13.47 -66.36
N ASN A 62 52.59 -12.47 -66.78
CA ASN A 62 52.71 -11.83 -68.10
C ASN A 62 53.34 -10.43 -68.04
N THR A 63 53.97 -10.07 -66.92
CA THR A 63 54.58 -8.74 -66.72
C THR A 63 56.09 -8.78 -66.91
N ASN A 64 56.68 -7.64 -67.29
CA ASN A 64 58.14 -7.49 -67.27
C ASN A 64 58.58 -7.21 -65.84
N ILE A 65 59.57 -7.94 -65.34
CA ILE A 65 59.95 -7.87 -63.93
C ILE A 65 61.35 -7.32 -63.79
N GLU A 66 61.49 -6.30 -62.97
CA GLU A 66 62.77 -5.81 -62.48
C GLU A 66 63.04 -6.34 -61.09
N LEU A 67 64.26 -6.78 -60.85
CA LEU A 67 64.70 -7.26 -59.55
C LEU A 67 65.76 -6.32 -59.00
N GLN A 68 65.55 -5.87 -57.77
CA GLN A 68 66.49 -5.11 -56.98
C GLN A 68 66.84 -5.92 -55.72
N ILE A 69 68.13 -6.19 -55.52
CA ILE A 69 68.63 -6.92 -54.34
C ILE A 69 69.54 -6.00 -53.54
N GLY A 70 69.18 -5.80 -52.27
CA GLY A 70 70.00 -5.11 -51.28
C GLY A 70 70.62 -6.05 -50.24
N SER A 71 71.22 -5.48 -49.19
CA SER A 71 71.86 -6.23 -48.09
C SER A 71 70.91 -7.13 -47.28
N ASP A 72 69.64 -6.73 -47.21
CA ASP A 72 68.60 -7.26 -46.32
C ASP A 72 67.19 -7.19 -46.94
N PHE A 73 67.07 -6.70 -48.17
CA PHE A 73 65.82 -6.56 -48.91
C PHE A 73 65.94 -7.15 -50.34
N LEU A 74 64.79 -7.58 -50.87
CA LEU A 74 64.60 -7.99 -52.26
C LEU A 74 63.34 -7.30 -52.73
N ASN A 75 63.42 -6.53 -53.80
CA ASN A 75 62.28 -5.83 -54.39
C ASN A 75 62.08 -6.29 -55.84
N LEU A 76 60.86 -6.73 -56.16
CA LEU A 76 60.44 -7.11 -57.51
C LEU A 76 59.46 -6.07 -58.02
N ASN A 77 59.81 -5.30 -59.05
CA ASN A 77 58.89 -4.36 -59.69
C ASN A 77 58.29 -5.02 -60.93
N PHE A 78 56.97 -5.12 -61.00
CA PHE A 78 56.25 -5.77 -62.09
C PHE A 78 55.64 -4.71 -62.99
N TRP A 79 56.13 -4.55 -64.21
CA TRP A 79 55.64 -3.57 -65.17
C TRP A 79 54.48 -4.14 -65.99
N GLY A 80 53.30 -3.55 -65.82
CA GLY A 80 52.06 -3.98 -66.47
C GLY A 80 50.88 -4.11 -65.51
N GLU A 81 49.80 -4.69 -66.01
CA GLU A 81 48.58 -4.98 -65.26
C GLU A 81 48.69 -6.35 -64.56
N VAL A 82 48.31 -6.41 -63.27
CA VAL A 82 48.25 -7.64 -62.47
C VAL A 82 46.89 -7.70 -61.78
N ASP A 83 46.20 -8.84 -61.88
CA ASP A 83 44.94 -9.07 -61.14
C ASP A 83 45.21 -9.62 -59.73
N ILE A 84 45.09 -8.78 -58.71
CA ILE A 84 45.44 -9.14 -57.34
C ILE A 84 44.29 -9.74 -56.54
N ARG A 85 43.18 -10.13 -57.18
CA ARG A 85 42.01 -10.70 -56.49
C ARG A 85 42.38 -11.89 -55.58
N GLY A 86 43.10 -12.88 -56.11
CA GLY A 86 43.48 -14.08 -55.33
C GLY A 86 44.33 -13.75 -54.11
N MET A 87 45.25 -12.79 -54.27
CA MET A 87 46.05 -12.26 -53.16
C MET A 87 45.16 -11.60 -52.10
N LEU A 88 44.22 -10.74 -52.49
CA LEU A 88 43.33 -10.05 -51.56
C LEU A 88 42.43 -11.03 -50.78
N GLU A 89 41.89 -12.07 -51.43
CA GLU A 89 41.07 -13.10 -50.78
C GLU A 89 41.86 -13.82 -49.67
N ASN A 90 43.09 -14.28 -49.97
CA ASN A 90 43.90 -15.01 -49.00
C ASN A 90 44.54 -14.10 -47.94
N LEU A 91 44.95 -12.88 -48.31
CA LEU A 91 45.45 -11.90 -47.35
C LEU A 91 44.36 -11.49 -46.35
N SER A 92 43.12 -11.34 -46.81
CA SER A 92 41.99 -11.01 -45.94
C SER A 92 41.75 -12.13 -44.91
N VAL A 93 41.81 -13.39 -45.32
CA VAL A 93 41.74 -14.52 -44.38
C VAL A 93 42.90 -14.48 -43.37
N ASN A 94 44.12 -14.20 -43.82
CA ASN A 94 45.32 -14.13 -42.97
C ASN A 94 45.32 -12.97 -41.96
N LEU A 95 44.65 -11.86 -42.33
CA LEU A 95 44.46 -10.73 -41.43
C LEU A 95 43.36 -11.01 -40.40
N GLY A 96 42.43 -11.92 -40.69
CA GLY A 96 41.37 -12.35 -39.77
C GLY A 96 39.97 -11.85 -40.15
N PHE A 97 39.76 -11.43 -41.40
CA PHE A 97 38.42 -11.13 -41.90
C PHE A 97 37.57 -12.40 -41.98
N LYS A 98 36.27 -12.29 -41.65
CA LYS A 98 35.31 -13.37 -41.90
C LYS A 98 35.18 -13.60 -43.40
N LYS A 99 35.17 -14.85 -43.82
CA LYS A 99 35.14 -15.23 -45.24
C LYS A 99 33.88 -14.66 -45.91
N ASN A 100 34.05 -13.64 -46.74
CA ASN A 100 33.01 -13.09 -47.61
C ASN A 100 33.11 -13.78 -48.98
N ASN A 101 32.00 -14.35 -49.46
CA ASN A 101 31.99 -15.15 -50.69
C ASN A 101 31.94 -14.32 -52.00
N ASP A 102 31.81 -12.98 -51.92
CA ASP A 102 31.58 -12.10 -53.08
C ASP A 102 32.61 -10.95 -53.21
N LEU A 103 33.92 -11.23 -53.05
CA LEU A 103 34.98 -10.23 -53.22
C LEU A 103 35.39 -10.06 -54.70
N PHE A 104 34.54 -9.37 -55.48
CA PHE A 104 34.74 -8.95 -56.89
C PHE A 104 35.09 -10.08 -57.91
N SER A 105 34.84 -9.87 -59.21
CA SER A 105 35.21 -10.84 -60.25
C SER A 105 36.68 -10.74 -60.66
N VAL A 106 37.25 -9.52 -60.69
CA VAL A 106 38.65 -9.16 -61.00
C VAL A 106 39.04 -7.87 -60.28
N PHE A 107 40.31 -7.69 -59.91
CA PHE A 107 40.86 -6.45 -59.33
C PHE A 107 42.23 -6.10 -59.96
N PRO A 108 42.23 -5.50 -61.17
CA PRO A 108 43.46 -5.16 -61.88
C PRO A 108 44.17 -3.97 -61.23
N VAL A 109 45.49 -4.07 -61.09
CA VAL A 109 46.38 -3.00 -60.63
C VAL A 109 47.58 -2.85 -61.54
N TRP A 110 48.14 -1.64 -61.62
CA TRP A 110 49.25 -1.34 -62.51
C TRP A 110 50.54 -1.14 -61.75
N ASN A 111 51.61 -1.68 -62.32
CA ASN A 111 52.98 -1.50 -61.86
C ASN A 111 53.21 -1.86 -60.37
N PRO A 112 52.66 -2.96 -59.82
CA PRO A 112 52.87 -3.30 -58.43
C PRO A 112 54.33 -3.70 -58.18
N SER A 113 54.76 -3.56 -56.93
CA SER A 113 56.09 -4.02 -56.47
C SER A 113 55.94 -4.94 -55.27
N LEU A 114 56.70 -6.02 -55.23
CA LEU A 114 56.80 -6.92 -54.08
C LEU A 114 58.15 -6.69 -53.39
N ASN A 115 58.09 -6.10 -52.22
CA ASN A 115 59.22 -5.97 -51.32
C ASN A 115 59.19 -7.12 -50.31
N ILE A 116 60.32 -7.80 -50.17
CA ILE A 116 60.55 -8.81 -49.16
C ILE A 116 61.75 -8.33 -48.33
N MET A 117 61.65 -8.40 -47.00
CA MET A 117 62.70 -7.96 -46.06
C MET A 117 63.06 -9.06 -45.07
N GLY A 118 64.30 -9.04 -44.57
CA GLY A 118 64.73 -9.89 -43.46
C GLY A 118 65.18 -11.30 -43.84
N PHE A 119 65.68 -11.52 -45.05
CA PHE A 119 66.20 -12.84 -45.47
C PHE A 119 67.40 -13.26 -44.63
N ASP A 120 67.55 -14.56 -44.40
CA ASP A 120 68.48 -15.20 -43.44
C ASP A 120 68.17 -14.91 -41.95
N THR A 121 67.05 -14.24 -41.63
CA THR A 121 66.52 -14.14 -40.26
C THR A 121 65.22 -14.93 -40.12
N SER A 122 64.81 -15.24 -38.87
CA SER A 122 63.51 -15.90 -38.61
C SER A 122 62.30 -15.01 -38.91
N ASN A 123 62.50 -13.74 -39.28
CA ASN A 123 61.46 -12.71 -39.41
C ASN A 123 61.36 -12.18 -40.85
N LEU A 124 61.06 -13.06 -41.81
CA LEU A 124 60.73 -12.67 -43.18
C LEU A 124 59.42 -11.88 -43.21
N SER A 125 59.44 -10.69 -43.82
CA SER A 125 58.22 -9.88 -44.05
C SER A 125 58.02 -9.59 -45.54
N TYR A 126 56.75 -9.63 -45.97
CA TYR A 126 56.35 -9.40 -47.35
C TYR A 126 55.42 -8.17 -47.42
N GLN A 127 55.67 -7.30 -48.38
CA GLN A 127 54.88 -6.11 -48.65
C GLN A 127 54.72 -5.91 -50.15
N VAL A 128 53.48 -5.96 -50.65
CA VAL A 128 53.16 -5.51 -52.01
C VAL A 128 52.75 -4.04 -51.96
N THR A 129 53.36 -3.22 -52.81
CA THR A 129 53.07 -1.79 -52.96
C THR A 129 52.56 -1.54 -54.36
N ILE A 130 51.35 -0.98 -54.46
CA ILE A 130 50.73 -0.59 -55.72
C ILE A 130 50.72 0.94 -55.77
N PRO A 131 51.52 1.56 -56.66
CA PRO A 131 51.56 3.00 -56.78
C PRO A 131 50.30 3.55 -57.48
N ASP A 132 50.06 4.84 -57.29
CA ASP A 132 49.08 5.65 -58.04
C ASP A 132 47.67 5.05 -58.14
N VAL A 133 47.17 4.50 -57.03
CA VAL A 133 45.81 3.94 -56.97
C VAL A 133 44.76 5.05 -56.86
N ASN A 134 43.60 4.85 -57.50
CA ASN A 134 42.44 5.71 -57.31
C ASN A 134 41.79 5.41 -55.95
N PRO A 135 41.80 6.35 -54.98
CA PRO A 135 41.26 6.09 -53.64
C PRO A 135 39.78 5.70 -53.64
N LYS A 136 38.99 6.17 -54.62
CA LYS A 136 37.56 5.81 -54.74
C LYS A 136 37.34 4.32 -54.97
N ASN A 137 38.22 3.69 -55.75
CA ASN A 137 38.17 2.24 -55.97
C ASN A 137 38.62 1.48 -54.73
N ILE A 138 39.61 2.00 -54.00
CA ILE A 138 40.11 1.36 -52.78
C ILE A 138 39.12 1.52 -51.61
N ILE A 139 38.44 2.65 -51.48
CA ILE A 139 37.39 2.84 -50.47
C ILE A 139 36.21 1.90 -50.73
N ARG A 140 35.87 1.63 -52.00
CA ARG A 140 34.91 0.57 -52.34
C ARG A 140 35.41 -0.80 -51.90
N LEU A 141 36.67 -1.14 -52.17
CA LEU A 141 37.28 -2.39 -51.69
C LEU A 141 37.20 -2.50 -50.17
N PHE A 142 37.58 -1.44 -49.47
CA PHE A 142 37.51 -1.31 -48.02
C PHE A 142 36.09 -1.60 -47.51
N ASN A 143 35.06 -0.95 -48.07
CA ASN A 143 33.66 -1.21 -47.72
C ASN A 143 33.25 -2.68 -47.91
N HIS A 144 33.74 -3.37 -48.94
CA HIS A 144 33.44 -4.79 -49.19
C HIS A 144 34.16 -5.73 -48.20
N LEU A 145 35.37 -5.36 -47.77
CA LEU A 145 36.18 -6.17 -46.85
C LEU A 145 35.63 -6.18 -45.42
N GLY A 146 35.23 -5.02 -44.90
CA GLY A 146 34.86 -4.87 -43.49
C GLY A 146 33.47 -4.30 -43.19
N GLY A 147 32.67 -3.93 -44.21
CA GLY A 147 31.32 -3.38 -43.99
C GLY A 147 31.33 -2.01 -43.30
N MET A 148 32.20 -1.11 -43.76
CA MET A 148 32.52 0.13 -43.05
C MET A 148 31.58 1.28 -43.37
N THR A 149 31.40 2.16 -42.37
CA THR A 149 30.73 3.45 -42.53
C THR A 149 31.72 4.54 -42.11
N LEU A 150 32.27 5.25 -43.10
CA LEU A 150 33.03 6.47 -42.89
C LEU A 150 32.09 7.68 -42.93
N PRO A 151 32.34 8.76 -42.16
CA PRO A 151 31.61 10.01 -42.32
C PRO A 151 31.71 10.52 -43.76
N ASP A 152 30.60 10.99 -44.33
CA ASP A 152 30.52 11.34 -45.76
C ASP A 152 31.53 12.41 -46.18
N ALA A 153 31.70 13.45 -45.37
CA ALA A 153 32.67 14.52 -45.63
C ALA A 153 34.12 13.99 -45.61
N PHE A 154 34.46 13.12 -44.64
CA PHE A 154 35.76 12.46 -44.56
C PHE A 154 36.00 11.53 -45.75
N LYS A 155 35.00 10.74 -46.12
CA LYS A 155 35.04 9.85 -47.28
C LYS A 155 35.29 10.62 -48.58
N LEU A 156 34.56 11.71 -48.83
CA LEU A 156 34.75 12.56 -50.01
C LEU A 156 36.18 13.13 -50.07
N LYS A 157 36.73 13.54 -48.92
CA LYS A 157 38.09 14.07 -48.83
C LYS A 157 39.18 13.01 -49.07
N LEU A 158 38.91 11.75 -48.76
CA LEU A 158 39.77 10.63 -49.13
C LEU A 158 39.66 10.30 -50.62
N GLU A 159 38.44 10.28 -51.17
CA GLU A 159 38.17 9.98 -52.59
C GLU A 159 38.82 11.00 -53.54
N SER A 160 39.03 12.24 -53.09
CA SER A 160 39.63 13.31 -53.89
C SER A 160 41.17 13.34 -53.88
N ARG A 161 41.85 12.36 -53.26
CA ARG A 161 43.32 12.36 -53.17
C ARG A 161 43.99 11.78 -54.41
N GLU A 162 45.13 12.36 -54.74
CA GLU A 162 46.03 11.92 -55.80
C GLU A 162 47.35 11.38 -55.19
N ASN A 163 48.12 10.62 -55.97
CA ASN A 163 49.42 10.06 -55.57
C ASN A 163 49.37 9.24 -54.27
N VAL A 164 48.44 8.28 -54.24
CA VAL A 164 48.23 7.38 -53.11
C VAL A 164 48.72 5.99 -53.50
N ALA A 165 49.44 5.32 -52.60
CA ALA A 165 49.86 3.94 -52.79
C ALA A 165 49.01 2.99 -51.94
N LEU A 166 48.58 1.86 -52.50
CA LEU A 166 47.98 0.76 -51.73
C LEU A 166 49.09 -0.18 -51.27
N ILE A 167 49.15 -0.42 -49.97
CA ILE A 167 50.09 -1.33 -49.31
C ILE A 167 49.33 -2.56 -48.85
N LEU A 168 49.83 -3.73 -49.23
CA LEU A 168 49.31 -5.04 -48.83
C LEU A 168 50.42 -5.80 -48.11
N SER A 169 50.23 -6.10 -46.82
CA SER A 169 51.22 -6.80 -46.01
C SER A 169 50.56 -7.68 -44.95
N ASN A 170 51.33 -8.56 -44.33
CA ASN A 170 50.90 -9.35 -43.18
C ASN A 170 50.48 -8.50 -41.95
N THR A 171 50.82 -7.21 -41.94
CA THR A 171 50.42 -6.25 -40.89
C THR A 171 49.16 -5.47 -41.22
N GLY A 172 48.72 -5.46 -42.49
CA GLY A 172 47.53 -4.72 -42.90
C GLY A 172 47.41 -4.46 -44.39
N ILE A 173 46.22 -3.97 -44.77
CA ILE A 173 45.84 -3.48 -46.10
C ILE A 173 45.51 -2.00 -45.94
N TYR A 174 46.37 -1.10 -46.41
CA TYR A 174 46.20 0.34 -46.17
C TYR A 174 46.70 1.22 -47.31
N LEU A 175 46.11 2.40 -47.43
CA LEU A 175 46.57 3.48 -48.27
C LEU A 175 47.67 4.26 -47.54
N LYS A 176 48.79 4.49 -48.21
CA LYS A 176 49.86 5.38 -47.78
C LYS A 176 49.85 6.61 -48.67
N PHE A 177 49.79 7.80 -48.07
CA PHE A 177 49.85 9.06 -48.82
C PHE A 177 51.27 9.63 -48.80
N ILE A 178 51.67 10.22 -49.91
CA ILE A 178 52.97 10.91 -50.04
C ILE A 178 52.92 12.28 -49.35
N ASN A 179 51.78 12.95 -49.44
CA ASN A 179 51.56 14.26 -48.85
C ASN A 179 50.81 14.16 -47.52
N ASN A 180 50.85 15.24 -46.75
CA ASN A 180 50.06 15.38 -45.54
C ASN A 180 48.56 15.28 -45.84
N PHE A 181 47.81 14.76 -44.86
CA PHE A 181 46.38 14.58 -44.94
C PHE A 181 45.67 15.48 -43.95
N ASN A 182 44.90 16.43 -44.45
CA ASN A 182 44.05 17.31 -43.64
C ASN A 182 42.62 16.79 -43.53
N PHE A 183 41.98 16.96 -42.38
CA PHE A 183 40.55 16.73 -42.15
C PHE A 183 40.02 17.63 -41.03
N ASN A 184 38.71 17.93 -41.06
CA ASN A 184 38.07 18.67 -39.98
C ASN A 184 37.59 17.68 -38.90
N LEU A 185 37.88 17.95 -37.63
CA LEU A 185 37.38 17.16 -36.51
C LEU A 185 35.84 17.17 -36.46
N GLU A 186 35.20 18.29 -36.82
CA GLU A 186 33.73 18.44 -36.85
C GLU A 186 33.05 17.59 -37.95
N ASP A 187 33.80 17.14 -38.96
CA ASP A 187 33.28 16.22 -39.98
C ASP A 187 33.14 14.78 -39.45
N ILE A 188 33.74 14.50 -38.29
CA ILE A 188 33.89 13.16 -37.72
C ILE A 188 33.22 13.08 -36.34
N PHE A 189 33.35 14.14 -35.54
CA PHE A 189 32.88 14.20 -34.17
C PHE A 189 31.78 15.24 -33.95
N ILE A 190 30.84 14.92 -33.08
CA ILE A 190 29.73 15.81 -32.73
C ILE A 190 30.17 16.72 -31.57
N PHE A 191 30.24 18.01 -31.85
CA PHE A 191 30.62 19.04 -30.86
C PHE A 191 29.53 20.08 -30.61
N ASP A 192 28.36 19.93 -31.26
CA ASP A 192 27.25 20.86 -31.12
C ASP A 192 26.72 20.85 -29.69
N THR A 193 26.63 22.03 -29.10
CA THR A 193 26.14 22.21 -27.74
C THR A 193 25.26 23.45 -27.63
N ASN A 194 24.16 23.30 -26.91
CA ASN A 194 23.28 24.40 -26.54
C ASN A 194 23.71 25.09 -25.22
N VAL A 195 24.76 24.58 -24.55
CA VAL A 195 25.24 25.08 -23.26
C VAL A 195 26.37 26.10 -23.50
N PRO A 196 26.16 27.41 -23.22
CA PRO A 196 27.09 28.46 -23.63
C PRO A 196 28.53 28.29 -23.12
N TYR A 197 28.70 27.89 -21.85
CA TYR A 197 30.05 27.69 -21.30
C TYR A 197 30.74 26.46 -21.90
N MET A 198 29.97 25.43 -22.27
CA MET A 198 30.50 24.23 -22.90
C MET A 198 30.97 24.54 -24.32
N LYS A 199 30.23 25.40 -25.05
CA LYS A 199 30.67 25.88 -26.37
C LYS A 199 32.02 26.59 -26.27
N MET A 200 32.16 27.51 -25.31
CA MET A 200 33.44 28.20 -25.07
C MET A 200 34.57 27.23 -24.69
N ALA A 201 34.29 26.21 -23.88
CA ALA A 201 35.27 25.21 -23.48
C ALA A 201 35.73 24.33 -24.66
N ILE A 202 34.78 23.85 -25.48
CA ILE A 202 35.09 23.05 -26.68
C ILE A 202 35.89 23.89 -27.68
N ASP A 203 35.46 25.12 -27.99
CA ASP A 203 36.17 26.00 -28.92
C ASP A 203 37.58 26.33 -28.39
N GLY A 204 37.71 26.54 -27.07
CA GLY A 204 38.99 26.75 -26.39
C GLY A 204 39.91 25.53 -26.44
N ILE A 205 39.38 24.33 -26.24
CA ILE A 205 40.12 23.06 -26.38
C ILE A 205 40.61 22.87 -27.82
N ILE A 206 39.73 23.06 -28.81
CA ILE A 206 40.09 22.91 -30.22
C ILE A 206 41.19 23.90 -30.60
N SER A 207 41.01 25.18 -30.26
CA SER A 207 42.00 26.22 -30.56
C SER A 207 43.32 26.01 -29.81
N GLY A 208 43.28 25.57 -28.54
CA GLY A 208 44.48 25.41 -27.73
C GLY A 208 45.30 24.16 -28.01
N ILE A 209 44.68 23.09 -28.53
CA ILE A 209 45.36 21.81 -28.81
C ILE A 209 45.69 21.64 -30.28
N PHE A 210 44.76 22.03 -31.16
CA PHE A 210 44.84 21.78 -32.60
C PHE A 210 45.05 23.06 -33.42
N ASP A 211 45.13 24.23 -32.78
CA ASP A 211 45.10 25.58 -33.37
C ASP A 211 43.77 25.94 -34.07
N LYS A 212 43.19 24.99 -34.82
CA LYS A 212 41.92 25.09 -35.55
C LYS A 212 41.25 23.70 -35.67
N PRO A 213 39.94 23.62 -36.01
CA PRO A 213 39.25 22.34 -36.20
C PRO A 213 39.83 21.46 -37.33
N GLU A 214 40.45 22.08 -38.34
CA GLU A 214 41.10 21.37 -39.43
C GLU A 214 42.53 20.96 -39.04
N ILE A 215 42.73 19.66 -38.83
CA ILE A 215 44.03 19.09 -38.46
C ILE A 215 44.76 18.54 -39.68
N GLU A 216 46.08 18.64 -39.69
CA GLU A 216 46.97 18.15 -40.74
C GLU A 216 47.88 17.05 -40.18
N LEU A 217 47.71 15.83 -40.69
CA LEU A 217 48.54 14.68 -40.34
C LEU A 217 49.68 14.50 -41.35
N SER A 218 50.89 14.35 -40.83
CA SER A 218 52.05 13.88 -41.60
C SER A 218 52.15 12.36 -41.57
N GLU A 219 52.78 11.78 -42.60
CA GLU A 219 52.89 10.33 -42.82
C GLU A 219 51.58 9.52 -42.67
N PRO A 220 50.45 10.00 -43.22
CA PRO A 220 49.16 9.38 -42.95
C PRO A 220 49.06 8.00 -43.62
N LYS A 221 48.45 7.06 -42.88
CA LYS A 221 48.11 5.72 -43.33
C LYS A 221 46.66 5.43 -42.98
N ILE A 222 45.83 5.06 -43.94
CA ILE A 222 44.43 4.69 -43.67
C ILE A 222 44.11 3.32 -44.24
N GLY A 223 43.55 2.45 -43.41
CA GLY A 223 43.19 1.12 -43.85
C GLY A 223 42.97 0.18 -42.69
N PHE A 224 43.06 -1.10 -43.01
CA PHE A 224 42.90 -2.20 -42.10
C PHE A 224 44.25 -2.66 -41.56
N PHE A 225 44.40 -2.64 -40.23
CA PHE A 225 45.61 -3.04 -39.54
C PHE A 225 45.34 -4.26 -38.65
N LYS A 226 46.26 -5.21 -38.65
CA LYS A 226 46.19 -6.41 -37.83
C LYS A 226 46.44 -6.07 -36.36
N LYS A 227 45.56 -6.54 -35.47
CA LYS A 227 45.67 -6.43 -34.01
C LYS A 227 45.55 -7.84 -33.39
N GLU A 228 45.86 -7.97 -32.10
CA GLU A 228 45.80 -9.26 -31.39
C GLU A 228 44.40 -9.92 -31.42
N ARG A 229 43.33 -9.12 -31.49
CA ARG A 229 41.94 -9.57 -31.43
C ARG A 229 41.20 -9.52 -32.79
N GLY A 230 41.91 -9.29 -33.89
CA GLY A 230 41.31 -9.21 -35.23
C GLY A 230 41.92 -8.12 -36.11
N VAL A 231 41.08 -7.49 -36.94
CA VAL A 231 41.48 -6.41 -37.83
C VAL A 231 40.74 -5.14 -37.45
N GLU A 232 41.45 -4.02 -37.43
CA GLU A 232 40.92 -2.70 -37.10
C GLU A 232 41.05 -1.77 -38.30
N PHE A 233 40.01 -1.00 -38.60
CA PHE A 233 40.11 0.07 -39.58
C PHE A 233 40.43 1.40 -38.90
N SER A 234 41.55 2.01 -39.29
CA SER A 234 42.02 3.25 -38.68
C SER A 234 42.76 4.16 -39.66
N LEU A 235 42.83 5.44 -39.31
CA LEU A 235 43.77 6.41 -39.82
C LEU A 235 44.87 6.62 -38.77
N GLU A 236 46.12 6.32 -39.14
CA GLU A 236 47.31 6.57 -38.34
C GLU A 236 48.13 7.69 -38.98
N GLY A 237 48.75 8.54 -38.17
CA GLY A 237 49.65 9.58 -38.66
C GLY A 237 50.35 10.32 -37.53
N LEU A 238 51.04 11.40 -37.88
CA LEU A 238 51.76 12.25 -36.94
C LEU A 238 51.19 13.67 -36.95
N LEU A 239 50.78 14.15 -35.77
CA LEU A 239 50.41 15.54 -35.51
C LEU A 239 51.40 16.09 -34.48
N ASN A 240 52.06 17.22 -34.78
CA ASN A 240 53.07 17.81 -33.88
C ASN A 240 54.14 16.80 -33.41
N CYS A 241 54.61 15.93 -34.33
CA CYS A 241 55.55 14.83 -34.09
C CYS A 241 55.06 13.74 -33.11
N GLN A 242 53.78 13.74 -32.75
CA GLN A 242 53.15 12.73 -31.90
C GLN A 242 52.18 11.88 -32.69
N LYS A 243 52.07 10.60 -32.31
CA LYS A 243 51.18 9.66 -32.99
C LYS A 243 49.72 10.04 -32.72
N VAL A 244 48.96 10.11 -33.81
CA VAL A 244 47.49 10.18 -33.79
C VAL A 244 46.97 8.88 -34.36
N HIS A 245 46.00 8.29 -33.67
CA HIS A 245 45.32 7.09 -34.11
C HIS A 245 43.81 7.35 -34.07
N LEU A 246 43.18 7.41 -35.24
CA LEU A 246 41.75 7.58 -35.42
C LEU A 246 41.14 6.26 -35.88
N LYS A 247 40.37 5.64 -35.01
CA LYS A 247 39.72 4.36 -35.20
C LYS A 247 38.28 4.55 -35.66
N PHE A 248 37.86 3.81 -36.70
CA PHE A 248 36.48 3.84 -37.19
C PHE A 248 35.82 2.48 -36.97
N GLU A 249 35.04 2.37 -35.89
CA GLU A 249 34.18 1.23 -35.58
C GLU A 249 32.77 1.75 -35.24
N ASN A 250 31.93 0.96 -34.56
CA ASN A 250 30.68 1.46 -33.99
C ASN A 250 30.92 2.68 -33.09
N GLU A 251 32.09 2.75 -32.45
CA GLU A 251 32.55 3.83 -31.57
C GLU A 251 33.77 4.51 -32.18
N THR A 252 33.56 5.49 -33.07
CA THR A 252 34.66 6.28 -33.65
C THR A 252 35.44 6.97 -32.55
N THR A 253 36.76 6.74 -32.51
CA THR A 253 37.62 7.21 -31.42
C THR A 253 38.95 7.73 -31.97
N LEU A 254 39.33 8.95 -31.59
CA LEU A 254 40.66 9.53 -31.85
C LEU A 254 41.48 9.49 -30.57
N THR A 255 42.65 8.86 -30.62
CA THR A 255 43.64 8.85 -29.53
C THR A 255 44.85 9.67 -29.93
N TYR A 256 45.27 10.59 -29.06
CA TYR A 256 46.37 11.50 -29.30
C TYR A 256 47.18 11.75 -28.03
N LYS A 257 48.46 11.38 -28.06
CA LYS A 257 49.39 11.68 -26.96
C LYS A 257 49.94 13.09 -27.14
N LEU A 258 49.62 13.98 -26.22
CA LEU A 258 50.01 15.39 -26.31
C LEU A 258 51.49 15.57 -25.95
N SER A 259 52.19 16.46 -26.66
CA SER A 259 53.61 16.74 -26.46
C SER A 259 53.90 17.79 -25.37
N LYS A 260 52.85 18.48 -24.89
CA LYS A 260 52.93 19.53 -23.88
C LYS A 260 51.92 19.24 -22.78
N ASP A 261 52.25 19.69 -21.57
CA ASP A 261 51.31 19.72 -20.47
C ASP A 261 50.13 20.64 -20.82
N ILE A 262 48.95 20.29 -20.30
CA ILE A 262 47.71 21.04 -20.53
C ILE A 262 47.42 21.93 -19.32
N ASP A 263 47.19 23.21 -19.59
CA ASP A 263 46.71 24.17 -18.60
C ASP A 263 45.25 24.57 -18.92
N PHE A 264 44.33 24.16 -18.05
CA PHE A 264 42.90 24.40 -18.24
C PHE A 264 42.49 25.86 -17.98
N ALA A 265 43.38 26.72 -17.45
CA ALA A 265 43.13 28.16 -17.28
C ALA A 265 42.72 28.82 -18.60
N CYS A 266 43.42 28.46 -19.69
CA CYS A 266 43.23 29.04 -21.01
C CYS A 266 42.20 28.26 -21.84
N LEU A 267 42.11 26.93 -21.67
CA LEU A 267 41.24 26.08 -22.49
C LEU A 267 39.77 26.15 -22.06
N THR A 268 39.51 26.24 -20.76
CA THR A 268 38.15 26.10 -20.21
C THR A 268 37.82 27.26 -19.27
N SER A 269 38.13 28.48 -19.69
CA SER A 269 38.00 29.70 -18.89
C SER A 269 36.55 29.96 -18.38
N GLY A 270 35.55 29.38 -19.05
CA GLY A 270 34.14 29.39 -18.64
C GLY A 270 33.81 28.46 -17.45
N ILE A 271 34.75 27.64 -16.99
CA ILE A 271 34.58 26.69 -15.89
C ILE A 271 35.57 27.05 -14.76
N PRO A 272 35.18 27.91 -13.80
CA PRO A 272 36.10 28.49 -12.83
C PRO A 272 36.90 27.46 -12.01
N ILE A 273 36.28 26.35 -11.63
CA ILE A 273 36.91 25.34 -10.76
C ILE A 273 38.06 24.58 -11.45
N LEU A 274 38.09 24.53 -12.79
CA LEU A 274 39.16 23.88 -13.55
C LEU A 274 40.31 24.82 -13.91
N LYS A 275 40.17 26.14 -13.70
CA LYS A 275 41.19 27.13 -14.11
C LYS A 275 42.56 26.92 -13.48
N SER A 276 42.63 26.27 -12.34
CA SER A 276 43.89 26.02 -11.64
C SER A 276 44.45 24.62 -11.94
N LEU A 277 43.76 23.83 -12.77
CA LEU A 277 44.14 22.45 -13.04
C LEU A 277 45.14 22.37 -14.20
N GLN A 278 46.23 21.67 -13.94
CA GLN A 278 47.23 21.33 -14.94
C GLN A 278 47.34 19.81 -15.06
N LEU A 279 47.52 19.33 -16.29
CA LEU A 279 47.61 17.92 -16.62
C LEU A 279 48.95 17.65 -17.30
N MET A 280 49.81 16.88 -16.65
CA MET A 280 51.12 16.47 -17.13
C MET A 280 51.02 15.16 -17.92
N ASN A 281 51.90 15.00 -18.92
CA ASN A 281 51.92 13.86 -19.84
C ASN A 281 50.53 13.50 -20.41
N PRO A 282 49.78 14.47 -20.96
CA PRO A 282 48.37 14.24 -21.21
C PRO A 282 48.13 13.39 -22.46
N GLU A 283 47.13 12.53 -22.36
CA GLU A 283 46.52 11.79 -23.46
C GLU A 283 45.13 12.35 -23.70
N LEU A 284 44.80 12.62 -24.95
CA LEU A 284 43.48 13.05 -25.39
C LEU A 284 42.81 11.93 -26.17
N ILE A 285 41.60 11.58 -25.75
CA ILE A 285 40.70 10.66 -26.44
C ILE A 285 39.42 11.41 -26.81
N ILE A 286 39.08 11.46 -28.10
CA ILE A 286 37.82 12.03 -28.59
C ILE A 286 36.92 10.90 -29.06
N THR A 287 35.66 10.88 -28.66
CA THR A 287 34.70 9.84 -29.10
C THR A 287 33.30 10.39 -29.32
N ASN A 288 32.53 9.73 -30.18
CA ASN A 288 31.14 10.08 -30.50
C ASN A 288 30.11 9.51 -29.53
N PHE A 289 30.48 8.53 -28.73
CA PHE A 289 29.56 7.85 -27.82
C PHE A 289 30.24 7.55 -26.50
N SER A 290 29.49 7.71 -25.43
CA SER A 290 29.96 7.30 -24.12
C SER A 290 30.03 5.78 -24.05
N HIS A 291 31.21 5.23 -23.74
CA HIS A 291 31.43 3.79 -23.70
C HIS A 291 32.53 3.44 -22.70
N CYS A 292 32.63 2.16 -22.39
CA CYS A 292 33.60 1.70 -21.42
C CYS A 292 34.96 1.39 -22.06
N PHE A 293 36.03 1.96 -21.50
CA PHE A 293 37.39 1.84 -21.99
C PHE A 293 38.31 1.29 -20.91
N THR A 294 39.25 0.43 -21.29
CA THR A 294 40.25 -0.10 -20.36
C THR A 294 41.59 0.59 -20.62
N HIS A 295 41.93 1.53 -19.74
CA HIS A 295 43.22 2.20 -19.73
C HIS A 295 44.25 1.38 -18.94
N SER A 296 45.51 1.33 -19.39
CA SER A 296 46.57 0.51 -18.79
C SER A 296 46.84 0.84 -17.31
N GLU A 297 46.67 2.11 -16.92
CA GLU A 297 46.99 2.58 -15.57
C GLU A 297 45.77 2.96 -14.73
N LEU A 298 44.66 3.35 -15.36
CA LEU A 298 43.42 3.72 -14.65
C LEU A 298 42.44 2.55 -14.56
N GLY A 299 42.73 1.43 -15.24
CA GLY A 299 41.82 0.32 -15.35
C GLY A 299 40.59 0.67 -16.19
N ARG A 300 39.43 0.21 -15.74
CA ARG A 300 38.16 0.38 -16.47
C ARG A 300 37.58 1.78 -16.19
N ILE A 301 37.63 2.66 -17.19
CA ILE A 301 37.03 3.99 -17.17
C ILE A 301 35.82 4.05 -18.12
N SER A 302 34.96 5.04 -17.93
CA SER A 302 33.86 5.32 -18.87
C SER A 302 34.18 6.58 -19.63
N LEU A 303 34.60 6.44 -20.90
CA LEU A 303 34.77 7.58 -21.79
C LEU A 303 33.42 8.26 -22.01
N SER A 304 33.42 9.58 -22.00
CA SER A 304 32.27 10.38 -22.38
C SER A 304 32.33 10.69 -23.87
N GLU A 305 31.18 10.85 -24.50
CA GLU A 305 31.09 11.61 -25.76
C GLU A 305 31.79 12.96 -25.60
N GLY A 306 32.53 13.39 -26.63
CA GLY A 306 33.32 14.61 -26.63
C GLY A 306 34.81 14.37 -26.33
N PHE A 307 35.42 15.28 -25.55
CA PHE A 307 36.86 15.28 -25.26
C PHE A 307 37.14 14.61 -23.91
N ASN A 308 38.10 13.71 -23.87
CA ASN A 308 38.49 12.98 -22.68
C ASN A 308 40.00 13.07 -22.48
N PHE A 309 40.42 13.70 -21.40
CA PHE A 309 41.82 13.89 -21.05
C PHE A 309 42.22 12.91 -19.96
N ILE A 310 43.39 12.30 -20.10
CA ILE A 310 44.01 11.44 -19.10
C ILE A 310 45.41 11.95 -18.84
N GLY A 311 45.81 12.09 -17.59
CA GLY A 311 47.17 12.50 -17.25
C GLY A 311 47.36 12.75 -15.78
N ASP A 312 48.56 13.22 -15.41
CA ASP A 312 48.92 13.40 -14.00
C ASP A 312 48.64 14.85 -13.55
N THR A 313 47.91 15.02 -12.45
CA THR A 313 47.65 16.33 -11.84
C THR A 313 48.36 16.44 -10.51
N ASN A 314 49.07 17.56 -10.31
CA ASN A 314 49.71 17.90 -9.05
C ASN A 314 48.80 18.81 -8.20
N PHE A 315 48.09 18.22 -7.25
CA PHE A 315 47.16 18.92 -6.35
C PHE A 315 47.86 19.85 -5.35
N ALA A 316 49.17 19.69 -5.08
CA ALA A 316 49.90 20.57 -4.17
C ALA A 316 49.99 22.02 -4.70
N ASN A 317 49.91 22.20 -6.01
CA ASN A 317 50.02 23.50 -6.67
C ASN A 317 48.65 24.14 -6.98
N ILE A 318 47.55 23.49 -6.59
CA ILE A 318 46.19 23.91 -6.94
C ILE A 318 45.54 24.58 -5.72
N HIS A 319 45.25 25.87 -5.83
CA HIS A 319 44.59 26.66 -4.78
C HIS A 319 43.06 26.50 -4.78
N ALA A 320 42.58 25.26 -4.74
CA ALA A 320 41.15 24.92 -4.64
C ALA A 320 40.88 24.05 -3.42
N ASN A 321 39.68 24.17 -2.83
CA ASN A 321 39.33 23.43 -1.60
C ASN A 321 39.43 21.90 -1.79
N PHE A 322 38.97 21.37 -2.92
CA PHE A 322 39.06 19.93 -3.20
C PHE A 322 40.53 19.47 -3.35
N ALA A 323 41.37 20.28 -3.98
CA ALA A 323 42.80 19.98 -4.12
C ALA A 323 43.52 20.05 -2.78
N ASN A 324 43.18 21.03 -1.93
CA ASN A 324 43.69 21.12 -0.56
C ASN A 324 43.24 19.93 0.29
N PHE A 325 42.02 19.44 0.12
CA PHE A 325 41.57 18.21 0.77
C PHE A 325 42.41 17.00 0.32
N LEU A 326 42.63 16.83 -1.00
CA LEU A 326 43.45 15.75 -1.53
C LEU A 326 44.91 15.82 -1.07
N HIS A 327 45.53 17.00 -1.13
CA HIS A 327 46.92 17.19 -0.77
C HIS A 327 47.14 17.18 0.75
N SER A 328 46.44 18.04 1.49
CA SER A 328 46.72 18.28 2.91
C SER A 328 46.03 17.28 3.83
N GLN A 329 44.84 16.78 3.48
CA GLN A 329 44.11 15.83 4.34
C GLN A 329 44.38 14.37 3.94
N LEU A 330 44.40 14.07 2.64
CA LEU A 330 44.64 12.71 2.14
C LEU A 330 46.12 12.42 1.79
N GLY A 331 46.98 13.43 1.86
CA GLY A 331 48.42 13.31 1.56
C GLY A 331 48.73 13.00 0.09
N VAL A 332 47.79 13.24 -0.84
CA VAL A 332 47.91 12.93 -2.27
C VAL A 332 48.35 14.17 -3.01
N SER A 333 49.66 14.30 -3.25
CA SER A 333 50.21 15.43 -4.00
C SER A 333 50.02 15.29 -5.51
N CYS A 334 50.17 14.08 -6.05
CA CYS A 334 50.04 13.83 -7.49
C CYS A 334 49.15 12.61 -7.72
N LEU A 335 48.25 12.70 -8.70
CA LEU A 335 47.33 11.63 -9.07
C LEU A 335 47.09 11.62 -10.57
N LYS A 336 47.04 10.43 -11.17
CA LYS A 336 46.52 10.27 -12.52
C LYS A 336 45.01 10.45 -12.51
N VAL A 337 44.53 11.43 -13.26
CA VAL A 337 43.11 11.78 -13.36
C VAL A 337 42.61 11.60 -14.78
N TYR A 338 41.31 11.41 -14.90
CA TYR A 338 40.53 11.41 -16.12
C TYR A 338 39.58 12.62 -16.07
N ILE A 339 39.56 13.45 -17.12
CA ILE A 339 38.71 14.65 -17.21
C ILE A 339 37.96 14.60 -18.53
N SER A 340 36.63 14.61 -18.49
CA SER A 340 35.80 14.55 -19.70
C SER A 340 34.94 15.78 -19.89
N PHE A 341 34.81 16.23 -21.13
CA PHE A 341 33.97 17.36 -21.55
C PHE A 341 32.91 16.86 -22.53
N ASN A 342 31.68 16.72 -22.04
CA ASN A 342 30.55 16.28 -22.83
C ASN A 342 29.80 17.48 -23.44
N PRO A 343 29.51 17.48 -24.76
CA PRO A 343 28.71 18.51 -25.41
C PRO A 343 27.35 18.79 -24.74
N VAL A 344 26.75 17.85 -24.01
CA VAL A 344 25.50 18.10 -23.26
C VAL A 344 25.65 19.04 -22.06
N GLY A 345 26.87 19.51 -21.76
CA GLY A 345 27.15 20.40 -20.62
C GLY A 345 27.46 19.66 -19.33
N LEU A 346 28.13 18.51 -19.43
CA LEU A 346 28.62 17.75 -18.29
C LEU A 346 30.15 17.70 -18.32
N VAL A 347 30.80 18.04 -17.21
CA VAL A 347 32.25 17.85 -17.03
C VAL A 347 32.50 16.99 -15.82
N ASN A 348 33.24 15.90 -16.01
CA ASN A 348 33.57 14.98 -14.94
C ASN A 348 35.08 14.88 -14.82
N LEU A 349 35.59 14.98 -13.60
CA LEU A 349 36.96 14.63 -13.25
C LEU A 349 36.91 13.44 -12.29
N THR A 350 37.63 12.36 -12.62
CA THR A 350 37.76 11.22 -11.73
C THR A 350 39.22 10.82 -11.54
N GLY A 351 39.52 10.18 -10.42
CA GLY A 351 40.85 9.67 -10.11
C GLY A 351 40.77 8.54 -9.08
N ASN A 352 41.74 7.63 -9.11
CA ASN A 352 41.74 6.46 -8.22
C ASN A 352 43.00 6.43 -7.35
N ILE A 353 42.80 6.49 -6.04
CA ILE A 353 43.86 6.41 -5.04
C ILE A 353 43.90 4.98 -4.47
N GLN A 354 44.74 4.14 -5.07
CA GLN A 354 44.86 2.70 -4.74
C GLN A 354 45.71 2.39 -3.49
N ARG A 355 45.75 3.32 -2.52
CA ARG A 355 46.51 3.14 -1.27
C ARG A 355 45.62 3.29 -0.04
N ASN A 356 46.07 2.71 1.06
CA ASN A 356 45.43 2.90 2.35
C ASN A 356 45.83 4.28 2.92
N ILE A 357 44.84 5.08 3.31
CA ILE A 357 45.00 6.41 3.91
C ILE A 357 44.41 6.36 5.32
N LEU A 358 45.25 6.54 6.33
CA LEU A 358 44.80 6.71 7.71
C LEU A 358 44.22 8.12 7.87
N LEU A 359 42.89 8.22 7.93
CA LEU A 359 42.18 9.48 8.09
C LEU A 359 42.31 10.06 9.49
N TYR A 360 42.21 9.15 10.47
CA TYR A 360 42.16 9.52 11.86
C TYR A 360 42.68 8.36 12.70
N SER A 361 43.47 8.71 13.72
CA SER A 361 44.00 7.78 14.70
C SER A 361 44.06 8.48 16.05
N LEU A 362 43.33 7.96 17.03
CA LEU A 362 43.35 8.45 18.40
C LEU A 362 43.24 7.25 19.35
N ASN A 363 44.29 7.02 20.16
CA ASN A 363 44.42 5.84 21.00
C ASN A 363 44.25 4.56 20.15
N ASP A 364 43.31 3.69 20.51
CA ASP A 364 43.00 2.47 19.77
C ASP A 364 42.09 2.71 18.55
N PHE A 365 41.41 3.86 18.47
CA PHE A 365 40.51 4.18 17.36
C PHE A 365 41.28 4.56 16.10
N ASN A 366 41.06 3.82 15.01
CA ASN A 366 41.68 4.03 13.70
C ASN A 366 40.61 4.01 12.60
N ALA A 367 40.64 4.99 11.70
CA ALA A 367 39.81 5.04 10.50
C ALA A 367 40.70 5.09 9.25
N THR A 368 40.65 4.06 8.42
CA THR A 368 41.52 3.91 7.24
C THR A 368 40.68 3.81 5.98
N PHE A 369 40.83 4.73 5.03
CA PHE A 369 40.27 4.58 3.69
C PHE A 369 41.17 3.73 2.81
N SER A 370 40.58 2.96 1.89
CA SER A 370 41.26 2.22 0.85
C SER A 370 40.48 2.31 -0.46
N ASN A 371 41.17 2.21 -1.60
CA ASN A 371 40.60 2.27 -2.95
C ASN A 371 39.68 3.49 -3.16
N LEU A 372 40.18 4.68 -2.81
CA LEU A 372 39.38 5.91 -2.86
C LEU A 372 39.27 6.41 -4.30
N LEU A 373 38.06 6.40 -4.83
CA LEU A 373 37.69 7.07 -6.07
C LEU A 373 37.28 8.50 -5.76
N ILE A 374 37.93 9.46 -6.40
CA ILE A 374 37.54 10.87 -6.36
C ILE A 374 36.69 11.16 -7.59
N GLY A 375 35.65 11.97 -7.40
CA GLY A 375 34.79 12.45 -8.46
C GLY A 375 34.55 13.94 -8.28
N LEU A 376 34.64 14.71 -9.36
CA LEU A 376 34.21 16.09 -9.43
C LEU A 376 33.34 16.22 -10.67
N ASP A 377 32.04 16.36 -10.45
CA ASP A 377 31.04 16.51 -11.51
C ASP A 377 30.59 17.97 -11.56
N ILE A 378 30.49 18.54 -12.76
CA ILE A 378 30.08 19.92 -13.00
C ILE A 378 28.93 19.87 -14.01
N GLY A 379 27.74 20.25 -13.55
CA GLY A 379 26.54 20.27 -14.37
C GLY A 379 26.44 21.49 -15.28
N SER A 380 25.36 21.56 -16.06
CA SER A 380 25.06 22.67 -16.97
C SER A 380 24.83 24.01 -16.27
N ASP A 381 24.63 24.01 -14.95
CA ASP A 381 24.46 25.20 -14.09
C ASP A 381 25.77 25.68 -13.43
N LEU A 382 26.90 25.04 -13.76
CA LEU A 382 28.23 25.30 -13.17
C LEU A 382 28.30 25.02 -11.65
N LYS A 383 27.35 24.29 -11.07
CA LYS A 383 27.44 23.85 -9.67
C LYS A 383 28.34 22.60 -9.60
N PRO A 384 29.48 22.65 -8.88
CA PRO A 384 30.34 21.49 -8.71
C PRO A 384 29.80 20.56 -7.62
N SER A 385 29.90 19.25 -7.84
CA SER A 385 29.70 18.21 -6.83
C SER A 385 30.99 17.41 -6.70
N PHE A 386 31.64 17.49 -5.54
CA PHE A 386 32.87 16.74 -5.26
C PHE A 386 32.56 15.55 -4.37
N GLY A 387 32.79 14.34 -4.87
CA GLY A 387 32.58 13.10 -4.14
C GLY A 387 33.88 12.36 -3.91
N VAL A 388 33.95 11.65 -2.78
CA VAL A 388 34.89 10.56 -2.57
C VAL A 388 34.10 9.29 -2.28
N THR A 389 34.39 8.23 -3.03
CA THR A 389 33.78 6.90 -2.89
C THR A 389 34.87 5.91 -2.57
N GLY A 390 34.68 5.03 -1.60
CA GLY A 390 35.71 4.05 -1.25
C GLY A 390 35.35 3.21 -0.05
N ASN A 391 36.33 2.44 0.39
CA ASN A 391 36.19 1.48 1.48
C ASN A 391 36.84 2.04 2.74
N LEU A 392 36.06 2.22 3.80
CA LEU A 392 36.46 2.70 5.11
C LEU A 392 36.57 1.53 6.08
N ALA A 393 37.77 1.26 6.59
CA ALA A 393 38.00 0.33 7.68
C ALA A 393 38.08 1.10 9.00
N ILE A 394 37.19 0.80 9.95
CA ILE A 394 37.15 1.39 11.28
C ILE A 394 37.55 0.33 12.33
N GLN A 395 38.42 0.71 13.25
CA GLN A 395 38.92 -0.07 14.39
C GLN A 395 38.96 0.81 15.64
N GLY A 396 38.99 0.20 16.82
CA GLY A 396 38.88 0.85 18.13
C GLY A 396 37.62 1.71 18.33
N TYR A 397 36.54 1.42 17.60
CA TYR A 397 35.29 2.19 17.65
C TYR A 397 34.40 1.79 18.82
N ASP A 398 34.56 0.57 19.33
CA ASP A 398 34.02 0.14 20.61
C ASP A 398 35.11 0.09 21.69
N PRO A 399 35.23 1.15 22.53
CA PRO A 399 36.23 1.18 23.60
C PRO A 399 35.95 0.16 24.72
N THR A 400 34.81 -0.53 24.70
CA THR A 400 34.43 -1.51 25.72
C THR A 400 34.80 -2.95 25.33
N GLN A 401 35.23 -3.19 24.09
CA GLN A 401 35.51 -4.52 23.56
C GLN A 401 36.97 -4.65 23.11
N ASN A 402 37.74 -5.47 23.83
CA ASN A 402 39.08 -5.86 23.39
C ASN A 402 39.00 -6.84 22.21
N GLY A 403 39.66 -6.50 21.10
CA GLY A 403 39.69 -7.35 19.90
C GLY A 403 38.38 -7.37 19.10
N GLU A 404 37.65 -6.25 19.09
CA GLU A 404 36.49 -6.06 18.21
C GLU A 404 36.81 -6.30 16.72
N PRO A 405 35.83 -6.73 15.91
CA PRO A 405 36.04 -6.90 14.48
C PRO A 405 36.29 -5.56 13.78
N VAL A 406 37.14 -5.55 12.76
CA VAL A 406 37.30 -4.38 11.89
C VAL A 406 35.99 -4.18 11.11
N LEU A 407 35.37 -3.00 11.24
CA LEU A 407 34.22 -2.63 10.41
C LEU A 407 34.70 -2.11 9.07
N PHE A 408 34.46 -2.90 8.02
CA PHE A 408 34.65 -2.45 6.65
C PHE A 408 33.33 -1.86 6.16
N LEU A 409 33.36 -0.61 5.71
CA LEU A 409 32.21 0.11 5.18
C LEU A 409 32.54 0.56 3.76
N ALA A 410 31.70 0.24 2.79
CA ALA A 410 31.79 0.82 1.46
C ALA A 410 30.76 1.95 1.33
N GLY A 411 31.12 3.03 0.67
CA GLY A 411 30.24 4.18 0.62
C GLY A 411 30.80 5.37 -0.11
N LYS A 412 30.08 6.48 -0.02
CA LYS A 412 30.49 7.77 -0.58
C LYS A 412 30.22 8.92 0.37
N LEU A 413 31.10 9.90 0.30
CA LEU A 413 30.94 11.22 0.87
C LEU A 413 30.89 12.22 -0.28
N VAL A 414 29.82 12.99 -0.39
CA VAL A 414 29.59 13.98 -1.44
C VAL A 414 29.48 15.36 -0.81
N LEU A 415 30.26 16.30 -1.33
CA LEU A 415 30.26 17.71 -0.99
C LEU A 415 29.64 18.48 -2.15
N GLU A 416 28.47 19.05 -1.89
CA GLU A 416 27.76 19.94 -2.81
C GLU A 416 27.96 21.39 -2.34
N PRO A 417 27.59 22.41 -3.14
CA PRO A 417 27.77 23.81 -2.73
C PRO A 417 26.92 24.21 -1.52
N GLU A 418 25.82 23.49 -1.28
CA GLU A 418 24.83 23.81 -0.24
C GLU A 418 24.72 22.69 0.82
N SER A 419 25.30 21.50 0.56
CA SER A 419 25.15 20.31 1.41
C SER A 419 26.41 19.44 1.49
N ILE A 420 26.44 18.56 2.49
CA ILE A 420 27.33 17.41 2.60
C ILE A 420 26.46 16.18 2.80
N SER A 421 26.70 15.11 2.04
CA SER A 421 25.97 13.85 2.14
C SER A 421 26.94 12.69 2.28
N ALA A 422 26.73 11.86 3.29
CA ALA A 422 27.51 10.66 3.55
C ALA A 422 26.56 9.45 3.53
N CYS A 423 26.95 8.40 2.83
CA CYS A 423 26.30 7.10 2.94
C CYS A 423 27.35 6.00 2.97
N PHE A 424 27.22 5.08 3.93
CA PHE A 424 28.13 3.98 4.13
C PHE A 424 27.33 2.72 4.45
N PHE A 425 27.72 1.59 3.89
CA PHE A 425 27.14 0.28 4.18
C PHE A 425 28.26 -0.71 4.50
N GLN A 426 27.97 -1.64 5.39
CA GLN A 426 28.91 -2.66 5.81
C GLN A 426 29.26 -3.59 4.66
N GLU A 427 30.55 -3.75 4.40
CA GLU A 427 31.10 -4.63 3.37
C GLU A 427 31.64 -5.91 4.04
N GLY A 428 31.09 -7.07 3.67
CA GLY A 428 31.46 -8.38 4.24
C GLY A 428 30.51 -8.90 5.32
N GLN A 429 30.70 -10.15 5.73
CA GLN A 429 29.79 -10.87 6.65
C GLN A 429 30.17 -10.76 8.14
N ASN A 430 31.18 -9.96 8.48
CA ASN A 430 31.66 -9.88 9.87
C ASN A 430 30.71 -9.07 10.72
N SER A 431 29.85 -9.75 11.47
CA SER A 431 28.90 -9.14 12.39
C SER A 431 29.61 -8.41 13.53
N TRP A 432 29.05 -7.30 13.99
CA TRP A 432 29.56 -6.58 15.16
C TRP A 432 28.90 -7.15 16.42
N TYR A 433 29.65 -8.00 17.12
CA TYR A 433 29.21 -8.69 18.34
C TYR A 433 29.42 -7.83 19.59
N ASN A 434 28.40 -7.80 20.45
CA ASN A 434 28.35 -7.07 21.72
C ASN A 434 28.72 -5.58 21.63
N PRO A 435 28.16 -4.81 20.66
CA PRO A 435 28.40 -3.38 20.53
C PRO A 435 28.29 -2.64 21.87
N TYR A 436 29.32 -1.87 22.21
CA TYR A 436 29.45 -1.10 23.44
C TYR A 436 29.23 -1.91 24.73
N GLY A 437 29.60 -3.20 24.70
CA GLY A 437 29.55 -4.09 25.86
C GLY A 437 28.14 -4.61 26.16
N LEU A 438 27.22 -4.43 25.21
CA LEU A 438 25.85 -4.95 25.24
C LEU A 438 25.90 -6.46 24.97
N MET A 439 26.11 -7.25 26.02
CA MET A 439 26.27 -8.71 25.91
C MET A 439 25.05 -9.37 25.26
N GLY A 440 25.30 -10.25 24.30
CA GLY A 440 24.29 -10.99 23.55
C GLY A 440 23.74 -10.25 22.33
N THR A 441 24.19 -9.03 22.02
CA THR A 441 23.74 -8.33 20.81
C THR A 441 24.70 -8.53 19.64
N GLU A 442 24.17 -8.45 18.43
CA GLU A 442 24.92 -8.59 17.18
C GLU A 442 24.28 -7.67 16.13
N LEU A 443 25.07 -6.79 15.52
CA LEU A 443 24.63 -5.94 14.40
C LEU A 443 25.19 -6.46 13.08
N ARG A 444 24.35 -6.54 12.04
CA ARG A 444 24.71 -7.07 10.71
C ARG A 444 24.11 -6.20 9.61
N ASN A 445 24.70 -6.29 8.42
CA ASN A 445 24.22 -5.61 7.21
C ASN A 445 23.95 -4.11 7.42
N ILE A 446 24.81 -3.46 8.22
CA ILE A 446 24.55 -2.11 8.72
C ILE A 446 24.78 -1.08 7.62
N GLY A 447 23.84 -0.16 7.43
CA GLY A 447 23.93 1.01 6.58
C GLY A 447 23.64 2.27 7.36
N PHE A 448 24.45 3.31 7.14
CA PHE A 448 24.30 4.63 7.72
C PHE A 448 24.21 5.67 6.61
N GLN A 449 23.40 6.69 6.85
CA GLN A 449 23.31 7.88 6.03
C GLN A 449 23.31 9.11 6.94
N GLY A 450 24.05 10.14 6.55
CA GLY A 450 24.05 11.42 7.22
C GLY A 450 24.18 12.54 6.21
N GLY A 451 23.28 13.51 6.27
CA GLY A 451 23.33 14.74 5.50
C GLY A 451 23.50 15.93 6.44
N GLY A 452 24.29 16.90 6.01
CA GLY A 452 24.38 18.21 6.63
C GLY A 452 24.20 19.31 5.60
N THR A 453 23.77 20.49 6.03
CA THR A 453 23.78 21.70 5.21
C THR A 453 24.72 22.73 5.83
N TYR A 454 25.18 23.70 5.03
CA TYR A 454 26.05 24.77 5.55
C TYR A 454 25.27 25.88 6.27
N LEU A 455 23.94 25.76 6.38
CA LEU A 455 23.04 26.70 7.04
C LEU A 455 22.28 26.03 8.21
N PRO A 456 21.89 26.76 9.25
CA PRO A 456 21.07 26.19 10.33
C PRO A 456 19.68 25.71 9.82
N PRO A 457 19.18 24.53 10.24
CA PRO A 457 19.86 23.53 11.05
C PRO A 457 20.93 22.79 10.22
N TYR A 458 22.19 22.83 10.67
CA TYR A 458 23.35 22.26 9.94
C TYR A 458 23.24 20.75 9.67
N PHE A 459 22.30 20.09 10.34
CA PHE A 459 21.96 18.70 10.14
C PHE A 459 20.74 18.61 9.23
N ASP A 460 20.89 17.89 8.12
CA ASP A 460 19.86 17.74 7.10
C ASP A 460 19.06 16.46 7.32
N ASN A 461 19.74 15.31 7.25
CA ASN A 461 19.11 14.01 7.36
C ASN A 461 20.00 12.99 8.07
N PHE A 462 19.39 11.96 8.64
CA PHE A 462 20.08 10.80 9.20
C PHE A 462 19.25 9.55 9.00
N GLY A 463 19.91 8.52 8.46
CA GLY A 463 19.31 7.24 8.17
C GLY A 463 20.16 6.09 8.69
N PHE A 464 19.48 5.02 9.05
CA PHE A 464 20.05 3.77 9.48
C PHE A 464 19.24 2.61 8.91
N ILE A 465 19.91 1.56 8.48
CA ILE A 465 19.31 0.29 8.07
C ILE A 465 20.20 -0.85 8.54
N GLY A 466 19.64 -1.96 9.00
CA GLY A 466 20.42 -3.16 9.31
C GLY A 466 19.68 -4.16 10.18
N ASP A 467 20.34 -5.28 10.43
CA ASP A 467 19.80 -6.35 11.26
C ASP A 467 20.39 -6.27 12.67
N LEU A 468 19.52 -6.30 13.67
CA LEU A 468 19.85 -6.36 15.10
C LEU A 468 19.40 -7.70 15.65
N LYS A 469 20.36 -8.52 16.07
CA LYS A 469 20.11 -9.67 16.92
C LYS A 469 20.40 -9.32 18.38
N TRP A 470 19.52 -9.77 19.26
CA TRP A 470 19.61 -9.66 20.70
C TRP A 470 19.29 -11.00 21.34
N GLN A 471 20.32 -11.69 21.84
CA GLN A 471 20.22 -13.06 22.35
C GLN A 471 19.52 -13.94 21.31
N ASP A 472 18.30 -14.37 21.60
CA ASP A 472 17.51 -15.17 20.70
C ASP A 472 16.68 -14.31 19.74
N ILE A 473 16.39 -13.04 20.03
CA ILE A 473 15.56 -12.12 19.21
C ILE A 473 16.34 -11.62 17.99
N ASP A 474 15.70 -11.53 16.83
CA ASP A 474 16.32 -11.12 15.56
C ASP A 474 15.38 -10.18 14.79
N LEU A 475 15.87 -8.99 14.48
CA LEU A 475 15.12 -7.83 14.00
C LEU A 475 15.79 -7.23 12.77
N GLU A 476 15.01 -6.86 11.76
CA GLU A 476 15.45 -5.92 10.73
C GLU A 476 14.87 -4.54 11.07
N VAL A 477 15.72 -3.51 11.07
CA VAL A 477 15.33 -2.14 11.41
C VAL A 477 15.84 -1.19 10.35
N ALA A 478 14.97 -0.31 9.88
CA ALA A 478 15.36 0.85 9.10
C ALA A 478 14.67 2.10 9.63
N PHE A 479 15.40 3.20 9.76
CA PHE A 479 14.80 4.50 10.04
C PHE A 479 15.50 5.61 9.28
N LEU A 480 14.74 6.62 8.89
CA LEU A 480 15.23 7.83 8.24
C LEU A 480 14.49 9.01 8.82
N LEU A 481 15.23 10.03 9.20
CA LEU A 481 14.72 11.33 9.57
C LEU A 481 15.40 12.37 8.69
N ASP A 482 14.60 13.13 7.95
CA ASP A 482 15.03 14.27 7.16
C ASP A 482 14.34 15.51 7.73
N THR A 483 15.14 16.44 8.22
CA THR A 483 14.67 17.65 8.92
C THR A 483 14.19 18.74 7.96
N ASN A 484 14.68 18.73 6.72
CA ASN A 484 14.32 19.73 5.71
C ASN A 484 13.22 19.22 4.78
N ASP A 485 13.05 17.89 4.65
CA ASP A 485 11.95 17.25 3.95
C ASP A 485 11.24 16.21 4.83
N PRO A 486 10.25 16.62 5.66
CA PRO A 486 9.48 15.73 6.52
C PRO A 486 8.77 14.59 5.77
N LYS A 487 8.66 14.69 4.44
CA LYS A 487 8.09 13.62 3.59
C LYS A 487 9.01 12.41 3.48
N LYS A 488 10.31 12.56 3.74
CA LYS A 488 11.31 11.48 3.66
C LYS A 488 11.51 10.73 4.98
N LEU A 489 10.55 10.81 5.89
CA LEU A 489 10.57 10.00 7.09
C LEU A 489 10.27 8.53 6.75
N ALA A 490 11.14 7.63 7.20
CA ALA A 490 10.95 6.19 7.08
C ALA A 490 11.15 5.51 8.42
N PHE A 491 10.32 4.51 8.71
CA PHE A 491 10.49 3.58 9.81
C PHE A 491 10.02 2.20 9.36
N ILE A 492 10.89 1.20 9.48
CA ILE A 492 10.61 -0.20 9.16
C ILE A 492 11.13 -1.03 10.33
N LEU A 493 10.27 -1.94 10.79
CA LEU A 493 10.60 -2.94 11.80
C LEU A 493 10.04 -4.28 11.33
N THR A 494 10.89 -5.28 11.21
CA THR A 494 10.52 -6.67 10.92
C THR A 494 11.11 -7.57 12.00
N THR A 495 10.31 -8.48 12.53
CA THR A 495 10.73 -9.45 13.56
C THR A 495 10.73 -10.85 12.95
N TYR A 496 11.85 -11.58 12.99
CA TYR A 496 11.94 -12.92 12.38
C TYR A 496 11.32 -14.05 13.22
N GLN A 497 11.01 -13.76 14.48
CA GLN A 497 10.47 -14.71 15.46
C GLN A 497 9.61 -13.97 16.49
N PRO A 498 8.76 -14.68 17.26
CA PRO A 498 7.99 -14.08 18.33
C PRO A 498 8.88 -13.36 19.34
N VAL A 499 8.63 -12.06 19.49
CA VAL A 499 9.31 -11.22 20.47
C VAL A 499 8.35 -10.89 21.60
N ASN A 500 8.70 -11.25 22.83
CA ASN A 500 7.92 -10.83 23.98
C ASN A 500 7.98 -9.30 24.12
N LEU A 501 6.84 -8.65 24.30
CA LEU A 501 6.76 -7.18 24.39
C LEU A 501 7.56 -6.63 25.57
N VAL A 502 7.61 -7.39 26.66
CA VAL A 502 8.41 -7.07 27.84
C VAL A 502 9.89 -7.19 27.51
N ASP A 503 10.32 -8.19 26.73
CA ASP A 503 11.72 -8.34 26.31
C ASP A 503 12.16 -7.25 25.32
N LEU A 504 11.29 -6.82 24.41
CA LEU A 504 11.53 -5.68 23.51
C LEU A 504 11.75 -4.37 24.31
N TRP A 505 10.97 -4.16 25.37
CA TRP A 505 11.06 -2.98 26.23
C TRP A 505 12.22 -3.06 27.22
N GLN A 506 12.45 -4.24 27.79
CA GLN A 506 13.53 -4.48 28.74
C GLN A 506 14.88 -4.46 28.07
N GLY A 507 15.02 -5.00 26.86
CA GLY A 507 16.30 -5.19 26.20
C GLY A 507 17.21 -3.98 26.41
N PRO A 508 16.95 -2.83 25.76
CA PRO A 508 17.83 -1.66 25.79
C PRO A 508 18.18 -1.17 27.21
N ILE A 509 17.26 -1.37 28.16
CA ILE A 509 17.37 -0.94 29.55
C ILE A 509 18.17 -1.95 30.38
N ALA A 510 17.99 -3.25 30.15
CA ALA A 510 18.59 -4.34 30.89
C ALA A 510 20.08 -4.49 30.60
N SER A 511 20.52 -4.25 29.36
CA SER A 511 21.94 -4.32 28.98
C SER A 511 22.74 -3.07 29.41
N GLY A 512 22.12 -1.89 29.45
CA GLY A 512 22.78 -0.63 29.82
C GLY A 512 22.65 -0.23 31.29
N VAL A 513 21.46 -0.33 31.88
CA VAL A 513 21.13 0.23 33.20
C VAL A 513 21.35 -0.76 34.34
N LEU A 514 21.05 -2.06 34.15
CA LEU A 514 21.19 -3.05 35.22
C LEU A 514 22.66 -3.30 35.64
N LYS A 515 23.63 -3.08 34.75
CA LYS A 515 25.07 -3.11 35.10
C LYS A 515 25.53 -1.88 35.89
N GLN A 516 24.85 -0.74 35.76
CA GLN A 516 25.23 0.51 36.44
C GLN A 516 24.43 0.78 37.73
N ALA A 517 23.25 0.18 37.88
CA ALA A 517 22.39 0.37 39.04
C ALA A 517 22.38 -0.87 39.96
N SER A 518 23.42 -1.02 40.77
CA SER A 518 23.56 -2.11 41.75
C SER A 518 22.62 -2.00 42.98
N SER A 519 21.55 -1.20 42.94
CA SER A 519 20.76 -0.86 44.14
C SER A 519 19.24 -0.97 44.04
N SER A 520 18.65 -1.44 42.93
CA SER A 520 17.17 -1.53 42.81
C SER A 520 16.63 -2.79 42.12
N ILE A 521 17.41 -3.87 42.10
CA ILE A 521 17.14 -5.09 41.33
C ILE A 521 15.88 -5.83 41.83
N GLY A 522 15.57 -5.78 43.13
CA GLY A 522 14.47 -6.57 43.71
C GLY A 522 13.06 -6.10 43.36
N LEU A 523 12.83 -4.79 43.21
CA LEU A 523 11.50 -4.26 42.88
C LEU A 523 11.25 -4.31 41.36
N VAL A 524 12.27 -4.01 40.56
CA VAL A 524 12.24 -4.13 39.10
C VAL A 524 12.04 -5.59 38.71
N ASN A 525 12.84 -6.54 39.22
CA ASN A 525 12.65 -7.97 38.91
C ASN A 525 11.29 -8.50 39.36
N LYS A 526 10.75 -8.07 40.51
CA LYS A 526 9.38 -8.45 40.92
C LYS A 526 8.31 -7.83 40.04
N THR A 527 8.52 -6.61 39.56
CA THR A 527 7.61 -5.94 38.61
C THR A 527 7.68 -6.62 37.25
N LEU A 528 8.86 -7.05 36.82
CA LEU A 528 9.09 -7.76 35.57
C LEU A 528 8.56 -9.21 35.62
N GLU A 529 8.76 -9.94 36.72
CA GLU A 529 8.12 -11.24 36.96
C GLU A 529 6.59 -11.09 36.98
N PHE A 530 6.08 -10.06 37.64
CA PHE A 530 4.66 -9.76 37.66
C PHE A 530 4.12 -9.43 36.26
N LEU A 531 4.83 -8.62 35.47
CA LEU A 531 4.46 -8.28 34.10
C LEU A 531 4.55 -9.50 33.18
N ASN A 532 5.60 -10.32 33.25
CA ASN A 532 5.72 -11.56 32.46
C ASN A 532 4.67 -12.61 32.83
N THR A 533 4.18 -12.62 34.08
CA THR A 533 3.11 -13.54 34.51
C THR A 533 1.73 -13.09 34.01
N PHE A 534 1.53 -11.79 33.80
CA PHE A 534 0.23 -11.20 33.44
C PHE A 534 0.10 -10.80 31.97
N LEU A 535 1.23 -10.47 31.31
CA LEU A 535 1.36 -10.03 29.92
C LEU A 535 2.24 -11.04 29.16
N ASP A 536 1.73 -12.25 28.94
CA ASP A 536 2.31 -13.19 27.97
C ASP A 536 1.94 -12.72 26.56
N LEU A 537 2.56 -11.62 26.11
CA LEU A 537 2.29 -10.99 24.81
C LEU A 537 3.53 -11.10 23.93
N ASN A 538 3.48 -11.99 22.94
CA ASN A 538 4.53 -12.13 21.93
C ASN A 538 4.06 -11.52 20.62
N ILE A 539 4.93 -10.79 19.92
CA ILE A 539 4.65 -10.18 18.61
C ILE A 539 5.62 -10.71 17.56
N GLU A 540 5.10 -11.12 16.40
CA GLU A 540 5.89 -11.53 15.24
C GLU A 540 5.36 -10.92 13.94
N SER A 541 6.24 -10.79 12.96
CA SER A 541 5.89 -10.45 11.58
C SER A 541 5.27 -11.68 10.93
N ILE A 542 4.41 -11.46 9.94
CA ILE A 542 3.73 -12.54 9.21
C ILE A 542 4.11 -12.50 7.73
N ASP A 543 4.16 -13.66 7.08
CA ASP A 543 4.18 -13.76 5.61
C ASP A 543 2.73 -13.90 5.14
N ARG A 544 2.10 -12.77 4.80
CA ARG A 544 0.71 -12.77 4.36
C ARG A 544 0.55 -13.42 2.98
N HIS A 545 1.55 -13.27 2.13
CA HIS A 545 1.46 -13.61 0.70
C HIS A 545 1.88 -15.06 0.41
N GLY A 546 2.47 -15.74 1.39
CA GLY A 546 2.98 -17.10 1.28
C GLY A 546 4.17 -17.18 0.32
N ASP A 547 4.91 -16.07 0.14
CA ASP A 547 6.06 -16.00 -0.77
C ASP A 547 7.39 -16.36 -0.08
N GLY A 548 7.33 -16.68 1.22
CA GLY A 548 8.46 -17.02 2.06
C GLY A 548 9.18 -15.82 2.66
N LYS A 549 8.68 -14.59 2.48
CA LYS A 549 9.21 -13.36 3.08
C LYS A 549 8.22 -12.79 4.09
N LEU A 550 8.73 -12.44 5.27
CA LEU A 550 7.93 -11.78 6.28
C LEU A 550 7.64 -10.33 5.85
N ASP A 551 6.37 -9.93 5.92
CA ASP A 551 5.97 -8.55 5.79
C ASP A 551 6.44 -7.75 7.03
N PRO A 552 6.79 -6.46 6.89
CA PRO A 552 7.19 -5.65 8.04
C PRO A 552 6.12 -5.61 9.11
N LEU A 553 6.53 -5.79 10.37
CA LEU A 553 5.64 -5.65 11.53
C LEU A 553 5.07 -4.23 11.58
N VAL A 554 5.94 -3.24 11.37
CA VAL A 554 5.56 -1.84 11.18
C VAL A 554 6.34 -1.30 10.01
N LYS A 555 5.64 -0.68 9.07
CA LYS A 555 6.22 0.13 8.00
C LYS A 555 5.52 1.46 7.96
N TYR A 556 6.29 2.52 8.05
CA TYR A 556 5.82 3.88 7.90
C TYR A 556 6.79 4.62 6.98
N VAL A 557 6.45 4.61 5.69
CA VAL A 557 7.23 5.25 4.63
C VAL A 557 6.26 5.99 3.72
N LEU A 558 6.16 7.31 3.88
CA LEU A 558 5.14 8.10 3.18
C LEU A 558 5.40 8.25 1.68
N PHE A 559 6.67 8.30 1.28
CA PHE A 559 7.12 8.45 -0.11
C PHE A 559 8.35 7.57 -0.34
N PRO A 560 8.63 7.14 -1.59
CA PRO A 560 9.79 6.33 -1.88
C PRO A 560 11.05 7.11 -1.50
N THR A 561 11.90 6.47 -0.72
CA THR A 561 13.12 7.11 -0.19
C THR A 561 14.31 6.16 -0.32
N THR A 562 15.47 6.60 0.11
CA THR A 562 16.68 5.78 0.15
C THR A 562 17.36 5.92 1.50
N ILE A 563 17.80 4.82 2.09
CA ILE A 563 18.61 4.81 3.30
C ILE A 563 19.95 4.15 2.96
N ALA A 564 21.06 4.85 3.18
CA ALA A 564 22.40 4.35 2.85
C ALA A 564 22.52 3.87 1.38
N SER A 565 21.87 4.59 0.46
CA SER A 565 21.75 4.23 -0.98
C SER A 565 20.95 2.95 -1.29
N GLN A 566 20.27 2.37 -0.30
CA GLN A 566 19.30 1.28 -0.51
C GLN A 566 17.90 1.87 -0.70
N PRO A 567 17.19 1.53 -1.79
CA PRO A 567 15.84 2.04 -2.04
C PRO A 567 14.83 1.43 -1.07
N ILE A 568 14.02 2.29 -0.45
CA ILE A 568 12.96 1.92 0.47
C ILE A 568 11.61 2.27 -0.17
N SER A 569 10.75 1.27 -0.29
CA SER A 569 9.43 1.46 -0.89
C SER A 569 8.47 2.18 0.07
N GLU A 570 7.63 3.05 -0.51
CA GLU A 570 6.51 3.67 0.21
C GLU A 570 5.50 2.62 0.72
N GLY A 571 4.83 2.91 1.82
CA GLY A 571 3.81 2.06 2.44
C GLY A 571 3.53 2.43 3.89
N LEU A 572 2.27 2.31 4.29
CA LEU A 572 1.85 2.32 5.70
C LEU A 572 1.27 0.96 6.02
N GLU A 573 1.98 0.19 6.83
CA GLU A 573 1.66 -1.21 7.09
C GLU A 573 1.88 -1.53 8.57
N ILE A 574 0.95 -2.29 9.14
CA ILE A 574 1.12 -2.99 10.41
C ILE A 574 0.71 -4.44 10.12
N ASN A 575 1.66 -5.38 10.17
CA ASN A 575 1.42 -6.79 9.91
C ASN A 575 1.97 -7.61 11.07
N GLY A 576 1.18 -7.71 12.14
CA GLY A 576 1.60 -8.33 13.38
C GLY A 576 0.71 -9.50 13.75
N LYS A 577 1.34 -10.61 14.15
CA LYS A 577 0.69 -11.66 14.90
C LYS A 577 1.07 -11.51 16.37
N MET A 578 0.06 -11.39 17.21
CA MET A 578 0.19 -11.29 18.66
C MET A 578 -0.29 -12.59 19.29
N THR A 579 0.54 -13.27 20.06
CA THR A 579 0.10 -14.42 20.87
C THR A 579 -0.09 -13.98 22.31
N ALA A 580 -1.29 -14.20 22.86
CA ALA A 580 -1.68 -13.87 24.23
C ALA A 580 -2.28 -15.10 24.94
N TRP A 581 -1.67 -15.55 26.05
CA TRP A 581 -2.15 -16.71 26.82
C TRP A 581 -2.40 -17.98 25.98
N GLY A 582 -1.55 -18.26 24.99
CA GLY A 582 -1.70 -19.40 24.08
C GLY A 582 -2.71 -19.22 22.94
N HIS A 583 -3.33 -18.04 22.80
CA HIS A 583 -4.23 -17.70 21.71
C HIS A 583 -3.56 -16.70 20.74
N GLU A 584 -3.67 -16.96 19.43
CA GLU A 584 -2.99 -16.17 18.39
C GLU A 584 -3.93 -15.13 17.77
N ALA A 585 -3.77 -13.85 18.06
CA ALA A 585 -4.46 -12.77 17.36
C ALA A 585 -3.62 -12.26 16.18
N THR A 586 -4.22 -12.02 15.02
CA THR A 586 -3.51 -11.43 13.87
C THR A 586 -4.07 -10.07 13.52
N LEU A 587 -3.24 -9.03 13.55
CA LEU A 587 -3.54 -7.66 13.15
C LEU A 587 -2.86 -7.34 11.80
N ILE A 588 -3.67 -6.98 10.82
CA ILE A 588 -3.21 -6.44 9.54
C ILE A 588 -3.84 -5.07 9.38
N LEU A 589 -3.05 -4.06 9.04
CA LEU A 589 -3.52 -2.73 8.64
C LEU A 589 -2.63 -2.23 7.52
N GLN A 590 -3.22 -1.84 6.39
CA GLN A 590 -2.48 -1.45 5.21
C GLN A 590 -3.13 -0.26 4.50
N GLY A 591 -2.31 0.72 4.12
CA GLY A 591 -2.67 1.80 3.20
C GLY A 591 -2.11 1.54 1.80
N ASP A 592 -2.89 1.85 0.77
CA ASP A 592 -2.33 1.98 -0.58
C ASP A 592 -1.42 3.22 -0.70
N LYS A 593 -0.66 3.28 -1.79
CA LYS A 593 0.31 4.36 -2.07
C LYS A 593 -0.28 5.76 -2.06
N THR A 594 -1.57 5.88 -2.35
CA THR A 594 -2.32 7.13 -2.43
C THR A 594 -3.11 7.44 -1.15
N PHE A 595 -3.05 6.57 -0.14
CA PHE A 595 -3.90 6.59 1.06
C PHE A 595 -5.40 6.70 0.76
N SER A 596 -5.81 6.30 -0.45
CA SER A 596 -7.22 6.25 -0.87
C SER A 596 -7.89 4.94 -0.48
N LYS A 597 -7.11 3.92 -0.14
CA LYS A 597 -7.55 2.62 0.30
C LYS A 597 -6.83 2.26 1.59
N VAL A 598 -7.59 2.06 2.66
CA VAL A 598 -7.10 1.47 3.90
C VAL A 598 -7.89 0.20 4.17
N GLU A 599 -7.19 -0.92 4.33
CA GLU A 599 -7.78 -2.20 4.72
C GLU A 599 -7.14 -2.64 6.03
N GLY A 600 -7.95 -3.11 6.96
CA GLY A 600 -7.46 -3.72 8.18
C GLY A 600 -8.30 -4.91 8.59
N SER A 601 -7.66 -5.89 9.21
CA SER A 601 -8.33 -7.05 9.80
C SER A 601 -7.69 -7.37 11.14
N LEU A 602 -8.51 -7.67 12.14
CA LEU A 602 -8.10 -8.30 13.38
C LEU A 602 -8.87 -9.61 13.49
N ASN A 603 -8.16 -10.72 13.53
CA ASN A 603 -8.74 -12.03 13.85
C ASN A 603 -8.23 -12.44 15.23
N VAL A 604 -9.15 -12.77 16.14
CA VAL A 604 -8.82 -13.31 17.47
C VAL A 604 -9.56 -14.65 17.65
N PRO A 605 -8.88 -15.79 17.70
CA PRO A 605 -9.50 -17.09 17.95
C PRO A 605 -10.14 -17.13 19.34
N GLU A 606 -11.11 -18.03 19.51
CA GLU A 606 -11.90 -18.17 20.73
C GLU A 606 -11.02 -18.18 21.97
N ILE A 607 -11.27 -17.24 22.87
CA ILE A 607 -10.68 -17.21 24.20
C ILE A 607 -11.64 -17.98 25.11
N ASP A 608 -11.27 -19.19 25.50
CA ASP A 608 -12.04 -20.03 26.44
C ASP A 608 -11.28 -20.17 27.76
N LEU A 609 -11.71 -19.40 28.77
CA LEU A 609 -11.16 -19.45 30.13
C LEU A 609 -11.90 -20.45 31.03
N GLY A 610 -12.74 -21.33 30.45
CA GLY A 610 -13.56 -22.33 31.14
C GLY A 610 -14.82 -21.76 31.81
N PHE A 611 -14.74 -20.55 32.37
CA PHE A 611 -15.91 -19.82 32.91
C PHE A 611 -16.39 -18.68 32.00
N LEU A 612 -15.59 -18.28 31.00
CA LEU A 612 -15.85 -17.18 30.08
C LEU A 612 -15.34 -17.59 28.70
N LYS A 613 -16.18 -17.54 27.66
CA LYS A 613 -15.79 -17.69 26.26
C LYS A 613 -16.07 -16.42 25.47
N ILE A 614 -15.11 -15.99 24.67
CA ILE A 614 -15.23 -14.85 23.74
C ILE A 614 -14.77 -15.33 22.37
N GLY A 615 -15.63 -15.24 21.34
CA GLY A 615 -15.32 -15.73 19.99
C GLY A 615 -16.24 -15.15 18.93
N GLY A 616 -16.09 -15.59 17.68
CA GLY A 616 -16.91 -15.19 16.53
C GLY A 616 -18.28 -15.85 16.49
N THR A 617 -19.24 -15.24 15.81
CA THR A 617 -20.61 -15.78 15.77
C THR A 617 -20.75 -16.91 14.75
N ASN A 618 -19.94 -16.88 13.68
CA ASN A 618 -20.00 -17.82 12.57
C ASN A 618 -18.88 -18.88 12.61
N ASP A 619 -17.71 -18.50 13.10
CA ASP A 619 -16.62 -19.39 13.43
C ASP A 619 -16.10 -19.09 14.83
N ASN A 620 -15.20 -19.92 15.36
CA ASN A 620 -14.68 -19.71 16.70
C ASN A 620 -13.79 -18.44 16.78
N SER A 621 -13.55 -17.66 15.72
CA SER A 621 -12.71 -16.47 15.75
C SER A 621 -13.52 -15.17 15.73
N LEU A 622 -13.26 -14.29 16.69
CA LEU A 622 -13.70 -12.90 16.66
C LEU A 622 -13.02 -12.19 15.47
N ASP A 623 -13.80 -11.85 14.44
CA ASP A 623 -13.30 -11.16 13.28
C ASP A 623 -13.73 -9.69 13.29
N LEU A 624 -12.76 -8.78 13.19
CA LEU A 624 -12.99 -7.36 12.90
C LEU A 624 -12.38 -7.04 11.53
N ALA A 625 -13.15 -6.36 10.69
CA ALA A 625 -12.68 -5.86 9.41
C ALA A 625 -12.96 -4.37 9.25
N LEU A 626 -11.93 -3.62 8.87
CA LEU A 626 -11.97 -2.21 8.50
C LEU A 626 -11.72 -2.10 7.00
N LYS A 627 -12.57 -1.37 6.29
CA LYS A 627 -12.33 -1.03 4.89
C LYS A 627 -12.72 0.41 4.62
N VAL A 628 -11.78 1.20 4.09
CA VAL A 628 -12.00 2.59 3.70
C VAL A 628 -11.52 2.76 2.26
N THR A 629 -12.45 3.02 1.35
CA THR A 629 -12.21 3.31 -0.08
C THR A 629 -13.17 4.41 -0.53
N PRO A 630 -13.01 5.00 -1.74
CA PRO A 630 -13.98 5.96 -2.26
C PRO A 630 -15.41 5.42 -2.36
N ASN A 631 -15.57 4.10 -2.56
CA ASN A 631 -16.86 3.46 -2.83
C ASN A 631 -17.41 2.63 -1.65
N GLN A 632 -16.56 2.24 -0.69
CA GLN A 632 -16.93 1.40 0.45
C GLN A 632 -16.20 1.88 1.70
N GLN A 633 -16.95 2.21 2.75
CA GLN A 633 -16.43 2.61 4.04
C GLN A 633 -17.20 1.89 5.15
N TYR A 634 -16.55 0.95 5.84
CA TYR A 634 -17.16 0.21 6.93
C TYR A 634 -16.16 -0.25 7.99
N LEU A 635 -16.67 -0.41 9.20
CA LEU A 635 -16.14 -1.25 10.25
C LEU A 635 -17.18 -2.35 10.49
N MET A 636 -16.83 -3.61 10.27
CA MET A 636 -17.69 -4.75 10.57
C MET A 636 -17.00 -5.68 11.53
N GLY A 637 -17.80 -6.44 12.26
CA GLY A 637 -17.29 -7.55 13.03
C GLY A 637 -18.40 -8.37 13.63
N ASP A 638 -17.98 -9.50 14.17
CA ASP A 638 -18.83 -10.41 14.90
C ASP A 638 -18.24 -10.69 16.26
N GLY A 639 -19.10 -11.01 17.22
CA GLY A 639 -18.63 -11.39 18.53
C GLY A 639 -19.74 -11.91 19.41
N TYR A 640 -19.42 -12.93 20.19
CA TYR A 640 -20.25 -13.39 21.28
C TYR A 640 -19.46 -13.48 22.59
N VAL A 641 -20.18 -13.41 23.70
CA VAL A 641 -19.66 -13.64 25.05
C VAL A 641 -20.51 -14.70 25.73
N LYS A 642 -19.90 -15.82 26.10
CA LYS A 642 -20.49 -16.86 26.97
C LYS A 642 -19.88 -16.78 28.36
N LEU A 643 -20.68 -16.84 29.42
CA LEU A 643 -20.22 -16.97 30.79
C LEU A 643 -20.88 -18.23 31.38
N LEU A 644 -20.08 -19.16 31.91
CA LEU A 644 -20.55 -20.44 32.46
C LEU A 644 -21.46 -21.19 31.47
N ASP A 645 -21.02 -21.31 30.22
CA ASP A 645 -21.76 -21.91 29.09
C ASP A 645 -23.10 -21.25 28.73
N ASN A 646 -23.42 -20.10 29.31
CA ASN A 646 -24.59 -19.30 28.93
C ASN A 646 -24.13 -18.15 28.03
N GLU A 647 -24.68 -18.07 26.83
CA GLU A 647 -24.47 -16.94 25.91
C GLU A 647 -25.16 -15.70 26.49
N ILE A 648 -24.39 -14.66 26.81
CA ILE A 648 -24.87 -13.43 27.45
C ILE A 648 -25.01 -12.30 26.42
N ALA A 649 -24.23 -12.34 25.35
CA ALA A 649 -24.32 -11.37 24.26
C ALA A 649 -23.83 -12.02 22.96
N ASN A 650 -24.55 -11.78 21.87
CA ASN A 650 -24.18 -12.11 20.50
C ASN A 650 -24.49 -10.86 19.68
N VAL A 651 -23.57 -10.38 18.86
CA VAL A 651 -23.90 -9.30 17.94
C VAL A 651 -23.04 -9.40 16.68
N GLU A 652 -23.70 -9.42 15.54
CA GLU A 652 -23.07 -9.07 14.26
C GLU A 652 -23.32 -7.60 14.01
N PHE A 653 -22.28 -6.83 13.71
CA PHE A 653 -22.42 -5.41 13.45
C PHE A 653 -21.70 -4.96 12.17
N GLN A 654 -22.30 -3.96 11.52
CA GLN A 654 -21.68 -3.22 10.43
C GLN A 654 -21.96 -1.73 10.62
N ILE A 655 -20.90 -0.95 10.78
CA ILE A 655 -20.94 0.49 10.93
C ILE A 655 -20.38 1.12 9.66
N THR A 656 -21.12 2.05 9.08
CA THR A 656 -20.75 2.90 7.95
C THR A 656 -20.78 4.37 8.41
N PRO A 657 -20.29 5.34 7.62
CA PRO A 657 -20.31 6.75 8.04
C PRO A 657 -21.70 7.31 8.40
N THR A 658 -22.77 6.72 7.87
CA THR A 658 -24.15 7.21 8.06
C THR A 658 -25.02 6.29 8.91
N ASN A 659 -24.74 4.98 8.94
CA ASN A 659 -25.61 3.98 9.55
C ASN A 659 -24.82 2.92 10.32
N ALA A 660 -25.40 2.43 11.41
CA ALA A 660 -24.97 1.22 12.13
C ALA A 660 -26.07 0.15 12.08
N VAL A 661 -25.73 -1.05 11.64
CA VAL A 661 -26.64 -2.20 11.57
C VAL A 661 -26.15 -3.26 12.55
N PHE A 662 -27.06 -3.79 13.37
CA PHE A 662 -26.84 -4.84 14.36
C PHE A 662 -27.79 -6.01 14.08
N LYS A 663 -27.35 -7.25 14.27
CA LYS A 663 -28.18 -8.45 14.09
C LYS A 663 -27.96 -9.46 15.21
N ASN A 664 -28.96 -10.33 15.39
CA ASN A 664 -28.94 -11.52 16.24
C ASN A 664 -28.55 -11.23 17.70
N PHE A 665 -29.19 -10.24 18.32
CA PHE A 665 -28.89 -9.88 19.70
C PHE A 665 -30.14 -9.70 20.57
N ASP A 666 -30.03 -10.05 21.84
CA ASP A 666 -31.08 -9.80 22.82
C ASP A 666 -30.98 -8.38 23.39
N LEU A 667 -32.07 -7.63 23.29
CA LEU A 667 -32.22 -6.27 23.79
C LEU A 667 -33.26 -6.24 24.91
N SER A 668 -32.82 -6.14 26.16
CA SER A 668 -33.69 -5.91 27.32
C SER A 668 -33.78 -4.43 27.64
N LEU A 669 -34.97 -3.85 27.56
CA LEU A 669 -35.21 -2.43 27.79
C LEU A 669 -36.10 -2.19 29.01
N ALA A 670 -35.54 -1.47 29.97
CA ALA A 670 -36.22 -0.98 31.18
C ALA A 670 -36.92 -2.07 32.02
N ASN A 671 -36.53 -3.35 31.85
CA ASN A 671 -37.21 -4.52 32.44
C ASN A 671 -38.71 -4.60 32.10
N LEU A 672 -39.14 -3.99 31.00
CA LEU A 672 -40.53 -3.99 30.53
C LEU A 672 -40.73 -4.79 29.26
N VAL A 673 -39.73 -4.74 28.38
CA VAL A 673 -39.74 -5.37 27.07
C VAL A 673 -38.38 -6.03 26.87
N ALA A 674 -38.39 -7.31 26.49
CA ALA A 674 -37.23 -7.98 25.93
C ALA A 674 -37.49 -8.19 24.44
N ILE A 675 -36.48 -7.93 23.62
CA ILE A 675 -36.55 -8.11 22.16
C ILE A 675 -35.40 -9.03 21.78
N ASP A 676 -35.72 -10.17 21.19
CA ASP A 676 -34.78 -10.96 20.40
C ASP A 676 -34.73 -10.31 19.02
N VAL A 677 -33.67 -9.57 18.73
CA VAL A 677 -33.56 -8.67 17.56
C VAL A 677 -32.95 -9.44 16.38
N ASP A 678 -33.75 -9.64 15.33
CA ASP A 678 -33.25 -10.18 14.05
C ASP A 678 -32.34 -9.16 13.35
N THR A 679 -32.76 -7.89 13.30
CA THR A 679 -32.00 -6.79 12.69
C THR A 679 -32.43 -5.45 13.26
N LEU A 680 -31.47 -4.57 13.57
CA LEU A 680 -31.67 -3.18 13.95
C LEU A 680 -30.75 -2.28 13.13
N SER A 681 -31.30 -1.27 12.46
CA SER A 681 -30.55 -0.24 11.73
C SER A 681 -30.75 1.12 12.40
N ILE A 682 -29.64 1.82 12.71
CA ILE A 682 -29.61 3.13 13.36
C ILE A 682 -28.89 4.13 12.44
N GLU A 683 -29.53 5.25 12.16
CA GLU A 683 -28.90 6.39 11.49
C GLU A 683 -28.08 7.19 12.51
N LEU A 684 -26.77 7.33 12.29
CA LEU A 684 -25.83 7.90 13.28
C LEU A 684 -26.08 9.39 13.56
N LYS A 685 -26.53 10.15 12.56
CA LYS A 685 -26.77 11.60 12.71
C LYS A 685 -27.96 11.92 13.60
N SER A 686 -29.03 11.14 13.47
CA SER A 686 -30.28 11.35 14.20
C SER A 686 -30.37 10.52 15.49
N GLY A 687 -29.60 9.42 15.58
CA GLY A 687 -29.72 8.44 16.66
C GLY A 687 -31.04 7.68 16.63
N CYS A 688 -31.78 7.78 15.53
CA CYS A 688 -33.04 7.08 15.30
C CYS A 688 -32.80 5.80 14.52
N GLY A 689 -33.53 4.74 14.85
CA GLY A 689 -33.40 3.46 14.17
C GLY A 689 -34.72 2.72 14.04
N SER A 690 -34.67 1.64 13.28
CA SER A 690 -35.79 0.69 13.14
C SER A 690 -35.26 -0.73 13.02
N GLY A 691 -36.02 -1.67 13.54
CA GLY A 691 -35.64 -3.07 13.53
C GLY A 691 -36.83 -4.03 13.52
N THR A 692 -36.51 -5.30 13.42
CA THR A 692 -37.42 -6.44 13.48
C THR A 692 -36.93 -7.45 14.51
N GLY A 693 -37.87 -8.14 15.15
CA GLY A 693 -37.53 -9.18 16.11
C GLY A 693 -38.74 -9.81 16.78
N THR A 694 -38.45 -10.73 17.69
CA THR A 694 -39.43 -11.34 18.58
C THR A 694 -39.48 -10.59 19.91
N ILE A 695 -40.64 -10.08 20.29
CA ILE A 695 -40.79 -9.19 21.45
C ILE A 695 -41.56 -9.87 22.57
N LEU A 696 -40.98 -9.94 23.76
CA LEU A 696 -41.64 -10.34 25.00
C LEU A 696 -42.08 -9.10 25.79
N VAL A 697 -43.39 -8.94 25.98
CA VAL A 697 -43.97 -7.82 26.74
C VAL A 697 -45.14 -8.31 27.58
N LEU A 698 -45.11 -8.02 28.89
CA LEU A 698 -46.12 -8.50 29.86
C LEU A 698 -46.42 -10.01 29.72
N GLY A 699 -45.38 -10.83 29.50
CA GLY A 699 -45.50 -12.28 29.32
C GLY A 699 -46.10 -12.75 27.99
N ASN A 700 -46.31 -11.84 27.02
CA ASN A 700 -46.76 -12.16 25.67
C ASN A 700 -45.56 -12.13 24.70
N THR A 701 -45.38 -13.21 23.94
CA THR A 701 -44.39 -13.30 22.86
C THR A 701 -45.01 -12.87 21.54
N LEU A 702 -44.42 -11.86 20.89
CA LEU A 702 -44.88 -11.29 19.63
C LEU A 702 -43.80 -11.51 18.57
N ALA A 703 -44.00 -12.47 17.68
CA ALA A 703 -43.04 -12.80 16.63
C ALA A 703 -43.14 -11.82 15.43
N GLY A 704 -42.00 -11.46 14.85
CA GLY A 704 -41.92 -10.66 13.62
C GLY A 704 -42.40 -9.21 13.78
N CYS A 705 -42.28 -8.63 14.98
CA CYS A 705 -42.70 -7.25 15.22
C CYS A 705 -41.67 -6.27 14.66
N THR A 706 -42.17 -5.19 14.04
CA THR A 706 -41.35 -4.03 13.69
C THR A 706 -41.36 -3.03 14.83
N PHE A 707 -40.19 -2.47 15.13
CA PHE A 707 -40.04 -1.44 16.15
C PHE A 707 -39.19 -0.28 15.65
N ASN A 708 -39.47 0.90 16.17
CA ASN A 708 -38.65 2.09 15.96
C ASN A 708 -38.00 2.48 17.28
N VAL A 709 -36.72 2.83 17.26
CA VAL A 709 -35.98 3.29 18.42
C VAL A 709 -35.55 4.74 18.22
N THR A 710 -35.63 5.51 19.29
CA THR A 710 -35.03 6.85 19.43
C THR A 710 -34.21 6.84 20.71
N LYS A 711 -33.46 7.92 20.97
CA LYS A 711 -32.67 8.06 22.20
C LYS A 711 -33.48 7.80 23.48
N ASP A 712 -34.75 8.21 23.51
CA ASP A 712 -35.57 8.21 24.74
C ASP A 712 -36.78 7.26 24.69
N SER A 713 -37.09 6.70 23.53
CA SER A 713 -38.28 5.86 23.37
C SER A 713 -38.13 4.75 22.34
N LEU A 714 -38.85 3.66 22.59
CA LEU A 714 -39.06 2.53 21.69
C LEU A 714 -40.54 2.49 21.33
N THR A 715 -40.86 2.34 20.05
CA THR A 715 -42.24 2.28 19.55
C THR A 715 -42.50 0.97 18.83
N LEU A 716 -43.41 0.17 19.37
CA LEU A 716 -43.85 -1.11 18.78
C LEU A 716 -45.11 -0.89 17.95
N LYS A 717 -45.16 -1.47 16.75
CA LYS A 717 -46.32 -1.36 15.86
C LYS A 717 -47.21 -2.62 15.94
N ASN A 718 -48.51 -2.43 15.87
CA ASN A 718 -49.52 -3.51 15.79
C ASN A 718 -49.39 -4.56 16.91
N THR A 719 -49.26 -4.09 18.16
CA THR A 719 -49.05 -4.94 19.34
C THR A 719 -50.38 -5.49 19.85
N LYS A 720 -50.55 -6.81 19.84
CA LYS A 720 -51.74 -7.49 20.37
C LYS A 720 -51.40 -8.30 21.61
N LEU A 721 -51.91 -7.89 22.78
CA LEU A 721 -51.59 -8.52 24.07
C LEU A 721 -52.79 -9.26 24.65
N ASN A 722 -52.59 -10.50 25.07
CA ASN A 722 -53.55 -11.26 25.86
C ASN A 722 -53.15 -11.16 27.34
N LEU A 723 -53.91 -10.41 28.12
CA LEU A 723 -53.51 -10.02 29.48
C LEU A 723 -54.11 -10.90 30.57
N ALA A 724 -55.33 -11.41 30.37
CA ALA A 724 -56.03 -12.18 31.41
C ALA A 724 -56.76 -13.43 30.88
N GLY A 725 -56.44 -13.88 29.66
CA GLY A 725 -57.07 -15.04 29.00
C GLY A 725 -58.48 -14.77 28.46
N PHE A 726 -59.24 -13.90 29.13
CA PHE A 726 -60.53 -13.39 28.63
C PHE A 726 -60.43 -11.97 28.06
N LEU A 727 -59.31 -11.26 28.27
CA LEU A 727 -59.07 -9.86 27.90
C LEU A 727 -57.89 -9.76 26.94
N THR A 728 -58.16 -9.21 25.76
CA THR A 728 -57.18 -8.93 24.71
C THR A 728 -57.20 -7.44 24.39
N VAL A 729 -56.02 -6.84 24.29
CA VAL A 729 -55.84 -5.44 23.88
C VAL A 729 -55.06 -5.38 22.59
N ASP A 730 -55.60 -4.67 21.61
CA ASP A 730 -54.99 -4.46 20.30
C ASP A 730 -54.55 -3.00 20.18
N ILE A 731 -53.24 -2.79 20.14
CA ILE A 731 -52.57 -1.50 20.27
C ILE A 731 -51.84 -1.20 18.96
N PRO A 732 -52.34 -0.27 18.12
CA PRO A 732 -51.69 0.08 16.86
C PRO A 732 -50.26 0.58 17.06
N THR A 733 -50.02 1.29 18.16
CA THR A 733 -48.71 1.85 18.51
C THR A 733 -48.53 1.84 20.02
N LEU A 734 -47.61 1.01 20.51
CA LEU A 734 -47.22 0.95 21.92
C LEU A 734 -45.88 1.66 22.09
N THR A 735 -45.86 2.75 22.84
CA THR A 735 -44.63 3.53 23.08
C THR A 735 -44.08 3.19 24.47
N VAL A 736 -42.85 2.72 24.52
CA VAL A 736 -42.06 2.48 25.72
C VAL A 736 -41.12 3.68 25.91
N SER A 737 -41.28 4.39 27.02
CA SER A 737 -40.35 5.43 27.44
C SER A 737 -39.22 4.79 28.24
N LEU A 738 -37.98 4.95 27.78
CA LEU A 738 -36.79 4.45 28.45
C LEU A 738 -36.47 5.27 29.70
N THR A 739 -36.68 6.58 29.63
CA THR A 739 -36.48 7.52 30.75
C THR A 739 -37.46 7.27 31.88
N ASN A 740 -38.75 7.13 31.56
CA ASN A 740 -39.80 6.95 32.58
C ASN A 740 -40.00 5.48 32.98
N ARG A 741 -39.31 4.54 32.30
CA ARG A 741 -39.45 3.09 32.49
C ARG A 741 -40.92 2.68 32.52
N SER A 742 -41.66 3.13 31.52
CA SER A 742 -43.11 2.92 31.40
C SER A 742 -43.50 2.77 29.93
N ALA A 743 -44.55 2.02 29.65
CA ALA A 743 -45.10 1.87 28.32
C ALA A 743 -46.58 2.27 28.29
N SER A 744 -47.01 2.91 27.20
CA SER A 744 -48.41 3.29 27.01
C SER A 744 -48.84 3.27 25.54
N GLY A 745 -50.11 2.94 25.29
CA GLY A 745 -50.69 3.01 23.95
C GLY A 745 -52.22 2.97 23.97
N GLU A 746 -52.84 3.63 22.99
CA GLU A 746 -54.28 3.51 22.77
C GLU A 746 -54.63 2.12 22.27
N ALA A 747 -55.58 1.48 22.92
CA ALA A 747 -55.93 0.09 22.71
C ALA A 747 -57.41 -0.06 22.35
N ASN A 748 -57.69 -0.86 21.33
CA ASN A 748 -59.00 -1.49 21.19
C ASN A 748 -59.07 -2.67 22.17
N ILE A 749 -60.10 -2.68 23.01
CA ILE A 749 -60.28 -3.66 24.08
C ILE A 749 -61.31 -4.67 23.62
N ALA A 750 -60.90 -5.94 23.54
CA ALA A 750 -61.79 -7.07 23.34
C ALA A 750 -61.76 -7.94 24.59
N ALA A 751 -62.93 -8.36 25.06
CA ALA A 751 -63.00 -9.37 26.10
C ALA A 751 -64.21 -10.27 25.88
N PHE A 752 -64.17 -11.48 26.41
CA PHE A 752 -65.27 -12.46 26.24
C PHE A 752 -65.62 -12.71 24.76
N ASN A 753 -64.62 -12.92 23.90
CA ASN A 753 -64.79 -13.16 22.46
C ASN A 753 -65.55 -12.05 21.68
N GLN A 754 -65.64 -10.83 22.23
CA GLN A 754 -66.29 -9.70 21.57
C GLN A 754 -65.47 -8.41 21.74
N SER A 755 -65.58 -7.51 20.76
CA SER A 755 -65.04 -6.15 20.88
C SER A 755 -65.90 -5.36 21.87
N LEU A 756 -65.26 -4.76 22.87
CA LEU A 756 -65.95 -4.03 23.93
C LEU A 756 -65.81 -2.53 23.78
N GLY A 757 -64.69 -2.02 23.28
CA GLY A 757 -64.48 -0.58 23.12
C GLY A 757 -63.02 -0.19 23.11
N ARG A 758 -62.68 0.93 23.76
CA ARG A 758 -61.34 1.53 23.73
C ARG A 758 -60.88 1.99 25.10
N GLY A 759 -59.57 2.08 25.27
CA GLY A 759 -58.90 2.66 26.43
C GLY A 759 -57.42 2.86 26.16
N ILE A 760 -56.66 3.28 27.18
CA ILE A 760 -55.21 3.43 27.11
C ILE A 760 -54.59 2.38 28.00
N LEU A 761 -53.83 1.43 27.45
CA LEU A 761 -53.00 0.55 28.26
C LEU A 761 -51.79 1.36 28.72
N SER A 762 -51.52 1.34 30.03
CA SER A 762 -50.32 1.93 30.63
C SER A 762 -49.71 0.93 31.61
N PHE A 763 -48.40 0.71 31.55
CA PHE A 763 -47.72 -0.16 32.50
C PHE A 763 -46.28 0.24 32.80
N ASN A 764 -45.83 -0.12 33.99
CA ASN A 764 -44.44 -0.08 34.42
C ASN A 764 -44.13 -1.34 35.25
N THR A 765 -42.95 -1.41 35.85
CA THR A 765 -42.50 -2.59 36.61
C THR A 765 -43.35 -2.88 37.87
N GLN A 766 -44.19 -1.94 38.30
CA GLN A 766 -44.98 -2.04 39.53
C GLN A 766 -46.49 -2.15 39.28
N LYS A 767 -47.00 -1.66 38.15
CA LYS A 767 -48.43 -1.48 37.92
C LYS A 767 -48.79 -1.62 36.45
N VAL A 768 -49.92 -2.28 36.18
CA VAL A 768 -50.57 -2.36 34.87
C VAL A 768 -51.99 -1.77 34.98
N THR A 769 -52.32 -0.79 34.15
CA THR A 769 -53.65 -0.16 34.10
C THR A 769 -54.22 -0.06 32.70
N LEU A 770 -55.55 -0.04 32.63
CA LEU A 770 -56.29 0.46 31.48
C LEU A 770 -56.99 1.75 31.90
N ASP A 771 -56.58 2.87 31.32
CA ASP A 771 -57.07 4.21 31.64
C ASP A 771 -58.04 4.72 30.58
N LYS A 772 -58.91 5.67 30.95
CA LYS A 772 -59.93 6.28 30.07
C LYS A 772 -60.77 5.24 29.31
N VAL A 773 -61.20 4.20 30.02
CA VAL A 773 -61.80 3.03 29.43
C VAL A 773 -63.29 3.25 29.18
N SER A 774 -63.70 3.08 27.92
CA SER A 774 -65.09 3.09 27.48
C SER A 774 -65.44 1.72 26.91
N LEU A 775 -66.25 0.94 27.62
CA LEU A 775 -66.65 -0.41 27.20
C LEU A 775 -68.18 -0.53 27.06
N GLY A 776 -68.64 -1.18 26.01
CA GLY A 776 -70.00 -1.69 25.87
C GLY A 776 -70.04 -3.18 26.17
N LEU A 777 -70.68 -3.56 27.27
CA LEU A 777 -70.97 -4.95 27.61
C LEU A 777 -72.37 -5.31 27.11
N GLY A 778 -72.42 -5.81 25.87
CA GLY A 778 -73.68 -6.06 25.16
C GLY A 778 -74.46 -4.77 24.89
N GLU A 779 -75.77 -4.89 24.69
CA GLU A 779 -76.65 -3.71 24.47
C GLU A 779 -77.20 -3.13 25.78
N ILE A 780 -76.77 -3.66 26.92
CA ILE A 780 -77.39 -3.40 28.24
C ILE A 780 -76.61 -2.35 29.02
N LEU A 781 -75.28 -2.47 28.98
CA LEU A 781 -74.40 -1.82 29.93
C LEU A 781 -73.25 -1.14 29.21
N LYS A 782 -73.12 0.18 29.42
CA LYS A 782 -71.91 0.92 29.05
C LYS A 782 -71.12 1.25 30.31
N LEU A 783 -69.80 1.15 30.22
CA LEU A 783 -68.87 1.46 31.29
C LEU A 783 -67.98 2.61 30.85
N ASN A 784 -67.89 3.64 31.69
CA ASN A 784 -66.90 4.70 31.56
C ASN A 784 -66.05 4.70 32.83
N VAL A 785 -64.84 4.15 32.74
CA VAL A 785 -63.96 3.91 33.88
C VAL A 785 -62.69 4.72 33.71
N PRO A 786 -62.39 5.67 34.62
CA PRO A 786 -61.17 6.47 34.55
C PRO A 786 -59.89 5.62 34.55
N SER A 787 -59.85 4.57 35.39
CA SER A 787 -58.72 3.66 35.49
C SER A 787 -59.16 2.30 36.03
N PHE A 788 -58.87 1.24 35.27
CA PHE A 788 -58.90 -0.14 35.72
C PHE A 788 -57.48 -0.56 36.12
N LYS A 789 -57.35 -1.16 37.31
CA LYS A 789 -56.15 -1.91 37.70
C LYS A 789 -56.26 -3.34 37.18
N LEU A 790 -55.21 -3.81 36.51
CA LEU A 790 -55.10 -5.20 36.05
C LEU A 790 -54.36 -6.02 37.10
N ASP A 791 -55.03 -7.05 37.60
CA ASP A 791 -54.42 -8.12 38.38
C ASP A 791 -54.22 -9.32 37.45
N LEU A 792 -53.02 -9.38 36.86
CA LEU A 792 -52.66 -10.44 35.91
C LEU A 792 -52.57 -11.80 36.60
N THR A 793 -52.16 -11.84 37.88
CA THR A 793 -52.04 -13.07 38.69
C THR A 793 -53.41 -13.70 38.93
N ASN A 794 -54.38 -12.91 39.39
CA ASN A 794 -55.74 -13.39 39.66
C ASN A 794 -56.67 -13.30 38.43
N LYS A 795 -56.13 -12.93 37.26
CA LYS A 795 -56.87 -12.78 35.98
C LYS A 795 -58.14 -11.95 36.15
N LYS A 796 -57.99 -10.76 36.73
CA LYS A 796 -59.09 -9.88 37.10
C LYS A 796 -58.76 -8.43 36.80
N ILE A 797 -59.78 -7.67 36.41
CA ILE A 797 -59.72 -6.22 36.27
C ILE A 797 -60.65 -5.59 37.31
N PHE A 798 -60.20 -4.53 37.99
CA PHE A 798 -61.04 -3.83 38.97
C PHE A 798 -60.83 -2.31 38.94
N GLY A 799 -61.89 -1.56 39.20
CA GLY A 799 -61.88 -0.10 39.12
C GLY A 799 -63.13 0.52 39.72
N ILE A 800 -63.21 1.84 39.63
CA ILE A 800 -64.37 2.65 40.06
C ILE A 800 -64.69 3.56 38.88
N GLY A 801 -65.97 3.74 38.57
CA GLY A 801 -66.37 4.54 37.43
C GLY A 801 -67.88 4.48 37.23
N ASP A 802 -68.32 4.98 36.09
CA ASP A 802 -69.74 5.06 35.81
C ASP A 802 -70.22 3.86 35.01
N ILE A 803 -71.39 3.36 35.42
CA ILE A 803 -72.14 2.33 34.73
C ILE A 803 -73.43 2.97 34.17
N THR A 804 -73.69 2.80 32.89
CA THR A 804 -74.94 3.22 32.26
C THR A 804 -75.82 2.00 32.06
N LEU A 805 -76.97 1.96 32.74
CA LEU A 805 -77.94 0.87 32.67
C LEU A 805 -79.30 1.45 32.28
N LEU A 806 -79.97 0.84 31.28
CA LEU A 806 -81.28 1.30 30.77
C LEU A 806 -81.34 2.80 30.41
N GLY A 807 -80.23 3.35 29.93
CA GLY A 807 -80.12 4.76 29.53
C GLY A 807 -79.89 5.76 30.66
N LYS A 808 -79.65 5.30 31.90
CA LYS A 808 -79.29 6.16 33.04
C LYS A 808 -77.91 5.80 33.58
N GLN A 809 -77.12 6.80 33.92
CA GLN A 809 -75.76 6.67 34.46
C GLN A 809 -75.77 6.60 36.00
N PHE A 810 -74.91 5.74 36.54
CA PHE A 810 -74.72 5.55 37.98
C PHE A 810 -73.24 5.41 38.28
N THR A 811 -72.76 6.03 39.34
CA THR A 811 -71.38 5.88 39.78
C THR A 811 -71.25 4.62 40.63
N SER A 812 -70.51 3.64 40.13
CA SER A 812 -70.24 2.38 40.82
C SER A 812 -69.14 2.56 41.86
N SER A 813 -69.36 2.05 43.07
CA SER A 813 -68.36 2.00 44.15
C SER A 813 -67.34 0.87 43.97
N GLY A 814 -67.51 0.02 42.96
CA GLY A 814 -66.54 -1.01 42.61
C GLY A 814 -66.99 -1.83 41.41
N ILE A 815 -66.17 -1.84 40.37
CA ILE A 815 -66.34 -2.59 39.14
C ILE A 815 -65.29 -3.70 39.11
N SER A 816 -65.68 -4.90 38.68
CA SER A 816 -64.84 -6.08 38.59
C SER A 816 -65.18 -6.89 37.35
N LEU A 817 -64.19 -7.21 36.53
CA LEU A 817 -64.32 -8.11 35.40
C LEU A 817 -63.33 -9.27 35.56
N ASN A 818 -63.77 -10.50 35.27
CA ASN A 818 -62.93 -11.68 35.26
C ASN A 818 -63.49 -12.70 34.25
N GLN A 819 -62.91 -13.90 34.16
CA GLN A 819 -63.36 -14.94 33.23
C GLN A 819 -64.83 -15.37 33.41
N SER A 820 -65.41 -15.20 34.60
CA SER A 820 -66.81 -15.53 34.89
C SER A 820 -67.81 -14.47 34.39
N GLY A 821 -67.34 -13.24 34.16
CA GLY A 821 -68.15 -12.16 33.64
C GLY A 821 -67.85 -10.81 34.29
N PHE A 822 -68.87 -9.98 34.41
CA PHE A 822 -68.81 -8.62 34.97
C PHE A 822 -69.60 -8.54 36.28
N GLN A 823 -69.08 -7.78 37.23
CA GLN A 823 -69.77 -7.38 38.45
C GLN A 823 -69.52 -5.90 38.76
N ALA A 824 -70.56 -5.16 39.15
CA ALA A 824 -70.42 -3.80 39.68
C ALA A 824 -71.32 -3.55 40.87
N LYS A 825 -70.78 -2.90 41.90
CA LYS A 825 -71.54 -2.44 43.07
C LYS A 825 -71.92 -0.97 42.88
N SER A 826 -73.19 -0.64 43.01
CA SER A 826 -73.68 0.73 42.84
C SER A 826 -75.01 0.91 43.58
N ASP A 827 -75.27 2.14 44.00
CA ASP A 827 -76.65 2.55 44.27
C ASP A 827 -77.31 2.92 42.94
N ILE A 828 -78.42 2.27 42.62
CA ILE A 828 -79.09 2.39 41.32
C ILE A 828 -80.48 2.97 41.55
N ASN A 829 -80.67 4.25 41.25
CA ASN A 829 -81.94 4.93 41.48
C ASN A 829 -82.63 5.30 40.16
N PHE A 830 -83.71 4.59 39.82
CA PHE A 830 -84.59 4.86 38.68
C PHE A 830 -85.79 5.77 39.02
N GLY A 831 -85.81 6.40 40.20
CA GLY A 831 -86.89 7.28 40.66
C GLY A 831 -87.82 6.57 41.63
N ILE A 832 -88.92 5.99 41.12
CA ILE A 832 -89.88 5.25 41.98
C ILE A 832 -89.33 3.92 42.50
N LEU A 833 -88.21 3.49 41.91
CA LEU A 833 -87.54 2.23 42.14
C LEU A 833 -86.05 2.51 42.29
N ALA A 834 -85.49 2.14 43.43
CA ALA A 834 -84.06 2.27 43.67
C ALA A 834 -83.52 1.00 44.32
N PHE A 835 -82.30 0.61 43.98
CA PHE A 835 -81.53 -0.38 44.71
C PHE A 835 -80.42 0.32 45.48
N SER A 836 -80.32 0.03 46.77
CA SER A 836 -79.17 0.42 47.59
C SER A 836 -78.23 -0.77 47.78
N GLY A 837 -76.92 -0.51 47.71
CA GLY A 837 -75.87 -1.52 47.75
C GLY A 837 -76.00 -2.58 46.66
N ALA A 838 -76.52 -2.21 45.49
CA ALA A 838 -76.87 -3.15 44.43
C ALA A 838 -75.61 -3.72 43.78
N THR A 839 -75.60 -5.03 43.52
CA THR A 839 -74.60 -5.70 42.68
C THR A 839 -75.22 -6.05 41.34
N VAL A 840 -74.74 -5.43 40.26
CA VAL A 840 -75.06 -5.76 38.88
C VAL A 840 -74.10 -6.85 38.42
N THR A 841 -74.61 -7.97 37.92
CA THR A 841 -73.81 -9.10 37.44
C THR A 841 -74.19 -9.46 36.01
N LEU A 842 -73.23 -9.59 35.11
CA LEU A 842 -73.40 -10.19 33.78
C LEU A 842 -72.55 -11.44 33.69
N ASN A 843 -73.16 -12.56 33.31
CA ASN A 843 -72.48 -13.82 33.16
C ASN A 843 -72.03 -14.05 31.71
N LYS A 844 -71.03 -14.91 31.55
CA LYS A 844 -70.58 -15.42 30.25
C LYS A 844 -71.50 -16.54 29.73
N LYS A 845 -71.84 -16.51 28.44
CA LYS A 845 -72.58 -17.57 27.72
C LYS A 845 -71.68 -18.75 27.36
N THR A 846 -72.29 -19.88 27.01
CA THR A 846 -71.59 -21.09 26.54
C THR A 846 -70.74 -20.87 25.29
N ASN A 847 -71.12 -19.92 24.43
CA ASN A 847 -70.36 -19.54 23.23
C ASN A 847 -69.18 -18.57 23.51
N GLY A 848 -68.97 -18.19 24.76
CA GLY A 848 -67.87 -17.31 25.14
C GLY A 848 -68.24 -15.84 25.36
N ASN A 849 -69.37 -15.39 24.82
CA ASN A 849 -69.78 -13.98 24.82
C ASN A 849 -70.44 -13.56 26.13
N ILE A 850 -70.44 -12.26 26.45
CA ILE A 850 -71.22 -11.75 27.59
C ILE A 850 -72.71 -11.87 27.28
N ASP A 851 -73.50 -12.22 28.29
CA ASP A 851 -74.94 -12.32 28.13
C ASP A 851 -75.57 -10.95 27.83
N ASN A 852 -76.60 -10.95 26.97
CA ASN A 852 -77.48 -9.80 26.78
C ASN A 852 -78.62 -9.86 27.80
N SER A 853 -78.27 -10.21 29.03
CA SER A 853 -79.07 -10.03 30.25
C SER A 853 -78.12 -9.84 31.43
N ALA A 854 -78.53 -9.07 32.43
CA ALA A 854 -77.83 -8.90 33.70
C ALA A 854 -78.78 -9.16 34.87
N SER A 855 -78.23 -9.44 36.04
CA SER A 855 -78.99 -9.50 37.30
C SER A 855 -78.56 -8.37 38.22
N ILE A 856 -79.51 -7.67 38.83
CA ILE A 856 -79.29 -6.69 39.90
C ILE A 856 -79.73 -7.32 41.21
N ALA A 857 -78.83 -7.45 42.18
CA ALA A 857 -79.14 -7.97 43.51
C ALA A 857 -78.84 -6.91 44.58
N GLY A 858 -79.79 -6.57 45.44
CA GLY A 858 -79.58 -5.60 46.50
C GLY A 858 -80.84 -5.27 47.29
N ASN A 859 -80.78 -4.21 48.11
CA ASN A 859 -81.93 -3.76 48.87
C ASN A 859 -82.79 -2.84 48.00
N LEU A 860 -83.95 -3.32 47.58
CA LEU A 860 -84.90 -2.58 46.75
C LEU A 860 -85.72 -1.61 47.61
N LYS A 861 -85.65 -0.32 47.30
CA LYS A 861 -86.62 0.69 47.71
C LYS A 861 -87.67 0.83 46.61
N PHE A 862 -88.91 0.50 46.93
CA PHE A 862 -90.05 0.59 46.01
C PHE A 862 -91.25 1.20 46.72
N LEU A 863 -91.84 2.24 46.12
CA LEU A 863 -92.95 3.03 46.70
C LEU A 863 -92.67 3.54 48.14
N GLY A 864 -91.41 3.81 48.45
CA GLY A 864 -90.98 4.29 49.77
C GLY A 864 -90.64 3.19 50.80
N TYR A 865 -90.92 1.92 50.50
CA TYR A 865 -90.62 0.77 51.37
C TYR A 865 -89.36 0.04 50.93
N ASN A 866 -88.64 -0.55 51.90
CA ASN A 866 -87.39 -1.27 51.66
C ASN A 866 -87.59 -2.77 51.72
N PHE A 867 -87.04 -3.48 50.74
CA PHE A 867 -87.08 -4.93 50.60
C PHE A 867 -85.64 -5.45 50.52
N ALA A 868 -85.25 -6.27 51.48
CA ALA A 868 -83.90 -6.82 51.53
C ALA A 868 -83.71 -7.93 50.49
N ASN A 869 -82.48 -8.06 49.97
CA ASN A 869 -82.04 -9.18 49.12
C ASN A 869 -82.92 -9.44 47.89
N VAL A 870 -83.39 -8.39 47.23
CA VAL A 870 -84.19 -8.53 46.02
C VAL A 870 -83.27 -8.72 44.81
N THR A 871 -83.61 -9.70 43.97
CA THR A 871 -82.96 -9.91 42.67
C THR A 871 -83.90 -9.47 41.54
N ALA A 872 -83.34 -8.75 40.57
CA ALA A 872 -84.02 -8.32 39.37
C ALA A 872 -83.23 -8.72 38.13
N GLY A 873 -83.94 -9.10 37.06
CA GLY A 873 -83.34 -9.30 35.74
C GLY A 873 -83.42 -8.01 34.93
N VAL A 874 -82.36 -7.66 34.21
CA VAL A 874 -82.32 -6.52 33.30
C VAL A 874 -81.83 -6.96 31.92
N ASN A 875 -82.46 -6.44 30.87
CA ASN A 875 -81.99 -6.61 29.49
C ASN A 875 -81.89 -5.24 28.81
N SER A 876 -81.66 -5.21 27.49
CA SER A 876 -81.42 -3.96 26.77
C SER A 876 -82.62 -3.01 26.73
N SER A 877 -83.83 -3.49 27.06
CA SER A 877 -85.07 -2.73 26.97
C SER A 877 -85.85 -2.60 28.27
N ARG A 878 -85.62 -3.45 29.27
CA ARG A 878 -86.38 -3.43 30.53
C ARG A 878 -85.63 -4.02 31.73
N LEU A 879 -86.02 -3.59 32.92
CA LEU A 879 -85.73 -4.17 34.22
C LEU A 879 -87.00 -4.86 34.72
N THR A 880 -86.86 -6.09 35.22
CA THR A 880 -87.95 -6.91 35.73
C THR A 880 -87.60 -7.44 37.11
N ILE A 881 -88.44 -7.15 38.10
CA ILE A 881 -88.33 -7.67 39.46
C ILE A 881 -89.47 -8.63 39.71
N SER A 882 -89.21 -9.79 40.28
CA SER A 882 -90.25 -10.72 40.71
C SER A 882 -90.16 -11.00 42.20
N GLY A 883 -91.26 -10.82 42.93
CA GLY A 883 -91.28 -11.08 44.36
C GLY A 883 -92.66 -10.92 44.99
N SER A 884 -92.74 -11.19 46.29
CA SER A 884 -93.87 -10.83 47.15
C SER A 884 -93.45 -9.65 48.02
N PHE A 885 -94.07 -8.49 47.84
CA PHE A 885 -93.64 -7.24 48.49
C PHE A 885 -94.60 -6.90 49.63
N ASN A 886 -94.13 -7.01 50.87
CA ASN A 886 -94.89 -6.67 52.06
C ASN A 886 -94.65 -5.20 52.49
N PHE A 887 -95.69 -4.38 52.43
CA PHE A 887 -95.72 -2.98 52.83
C PHE A 887 -96.37 -2.79 54.23
N GLY A 888 -96.35 -3.81 55.09
CA GLY A 888 -96.97 -3.82 56.42
C GLY A 888 -98.34 -4.49 56.40
N VAL A 889 -99.42 -3.71 56.43
CA VAL A 889 -100.80 -4.25 56.31
C VAL A 889 -101.17 -4.64 54.88
N LEU A 890 -100.45 -4.06 53.89
CA LEU A 890 -100.65 -4.22 52.46
C LEU A 890 -99.54 -5.09 51.86
N MET A 891 -99.88 -6.06 51.01
CA MET A 891 -98.92 -6.98 50.41
C MET A 891 -99.19 -7.16 48.92
N LEU A 892 -98.19 -6.96 48.06
CA LEU A 892 -98.28 -7.20 46.62
C LEU A 892 -97.78 -8.61 46.30
N LYS A 893 -98.66 -9.46 45.76
CA LYS A 893 -98.38 -10.85 45.34
C LYS A 893 -98.83 -11.09 43.91
N GLY A 894 -98.47 -12.24 43.33
CA GLY A 894 -98.89 -12.58 41.98
C GLY A 894 -100.42 -12.77 41.88
N ALA A 895 -101.00 -12.31 40.78
CA ALA A 895 -102.41 -12.57 40.45
C ALA A 895 -102.55 -13.92 39.73
N ASN A 896 -103.74 -14.52 39.74
CA ASN A 896 -104.08 -15.75 38.98
C ASN A 896 -103.14 -16.94 39.24
N ASN A 897 -103.06 -17.41 40.50
CA ASN A 897 -102.22 -18.54 40.95
C ASN A 897 -100.70 -18.37 40.75
N LYS A 898 -100.20 -17.18 40.44
CA LYS A 898 -98.76 -16.90 40.43
C LYS A 898 -98.26 -16.57 41.83
N LYS A 899 -97.14 -17.18 42.23
CA LYS A 899 -96.54 -16.98 43.55
C LYS A 899 -96.02 -15.55 43.78
N ASN A 900 -95.52 -14.89 42.73
CA ASN A 900 -94.83 -13.60 42.82
C ASN A 900 -95.50 -12.55 41.92
N ALA A 901 -95.53 -11.30 42.37
CA ALA A 901 -95.80 -10.15 41.52
C ALA A 901 -94.60 -9.82 40.65
N ILE A 902 -94.83 -9.17 39.51
CA ILE A 902 -93.79 -8.74 38.58
C ILE A 902 -93.84 -7.22 38.42
N ILE A 903 -92.72 -6.55 38.68
CA ILE A 903 -92.55 -5.11 38.47
C ILE A 903 -91.64 -4.93 37.27
N THR A 904 -92.06 -4.14 36.28
CA THR A 904 -91.29 -3.88 35.06
C THR A 904 -91.07 -2.39 34.84
N ILE A 905 -89.81 -2.01 34.62
CA ILE A 905 -89.40 -0.67 34.19
C ILE A 905 -88.80 -0.79 32.79
N ASN A 906 -89.35 -0.07 31.82
CA ASN A 906 -88.80 -0.03 30.47
C ASN A 906 -87.68 1.02 30.38
N LYS A 907 -86.77 0.86 29.43
CA LYS A 907 -85.69 1.81 29.13
C LYS A 907 -86.25 3.22 28.96
N ALA A 908 -85.59 4.19 29.59
CA ALA A 908 -85.99 5.59 29.49
C ALA A 908 -85.89 6.11 28.05
N LYS A 909 -86.84 6.97 27.66
CA LYS A 909 -86.68 7.86 26.49
C LYS A 909 -86.29 9.23 27.05
N ASN A 910 -85.19 9.80 26.57
CA ASN A 910 -84.64 11.08 27.06
C ASN A 910 -84.39 11.10 28.59
N GLU A 911 -83.79 10.03 29.13
CA GLU A 911 -83.41 9.89 30.56
C GLU A 911 -84.55 9.94 31.58
N LEU A 912 -85.80 10.03 31.11
CA LEU A 912 -87.01 10.05 31.93
C LEU A 912 -87.74 8.71 31.82
N TYR A 913 -87.95 8.06 32.97
CA TYR A 913 -88.79 6.87 33.08
C TYR A 913 -90.24 7.32 33.26
N SER A 914 -91.09 7.11 32.24
CA SER A 914 -92.47 7.63 32.22
C SER A 914 -93.51 6.70 32.85
N SER A 915 -93.22 5.40 33.00
CA SER A 915 -94.16 4.46 33.62
C SER A 915 -93.45 3.22 34.19
N VAL A 916 -94.04 2.67 35.26
CA VAL A 916 -93.69 1.36 35.82
C VAL A 916 -94.92 0.48 35.75
N SER A 917 -94.79 -0.70 35.15
CA SER A 917 -95.86 -1.68 35.05
C SER A 917 -95.77 -2.68 36.19
N ILE A 918 -96.87 -2.91 36.89
CA ILE A 918 -96.97 -3.90 37.97
C ILE A 918 -98.00 -4.94 37.54
N ALA A 919 -97.57 -6.20 37.44
CA ALA A 919 -98.44 -7.35 37.22
C ALA A 919 -98.53 -8.16 38.51
N GLY A 920 -99.60 -7.96 39.27
CA GLY A 920 -99.86 -8.60 40.55
C GLY A 920 -101.11 -8.01 41.19
N SER A 921 -101.54 -8.61 42.30
CA SER A 921 -102.66 -8.14 43.10
C SER A 921 -102.16 -7.68 44.46
N PHE A 922 -102.71 -6.57 44.95
CA PHE A 922 -102.51 -6.13 46.32
C PHE A 922 -103.46 -6.89 47.25
N TYR A 923 -102.99 -7.25 48.43
CA TYR A 923 -103.74 -7.93 49.48
C TYR A 923 -103.67 -7.09 50.75
N LEU A 924 -104.81 -6.86 51.40
CA LEU A 924 -104.90 -6.19 52.71
C LEU A 924 -105.42 -7.22 53.72
N LEU A 925 -104.66 -7.49 54.79
CA LEU A 925 -105.02 -8.50 55.82
C LEU A 925 -105.39 -9.88 55.23
N GLY A 926 -104.71 -10.30 54.16
CA GLY A 926 -104.93 -11.59 53.51
C GLY A 926 -106.04 -11.64 52.46
N LYS A 927 -106.83 -10.57 52.27
CA LYS A 927 -107.86 -10.49 51.22
C LYS A 927 -107.35 -9.71 49.99
N GLU A 928 -107.62 -10.24 48.80
CA GLU A 928 -107.27 -9.59 47.53
C GLU A 928 -108.09 -8.32 47.32
N LEU A 929 -107.41 -7.24 46.91
CA LEU A 929 -108.06 -5.98 46.56
C LEU A 929 -108.55 -6.06 45.12
N THR A 930 -109.87 -6.21 44.96
CA THR A 930 -110.53 -6.29 43.65
C THR A 930 -110.72 -4.92 42.98
N SER A 931 -110.58 -3.83 43.72
CA SER A 931 -110.53 -2.47 43.17
C SER A 931 -109.73 -1.53 44.10
N ILE A 932 -108.94 -0.65 43.52
CA ILE A 932 -108.22 0.43 44.23
C ILE A 932 -108.62 1.74 43.56
N ALA A 933 -109.23 2.65 44.32
CA ALA A 933 -109.49 4.01 43.88
C ALA A 933 -108.36 4.92 44.38
N VAL A 934 -107.59 5.49 43.45
CA VAL A 934 -106.50 6.42 43.76
C VAL A 934 -106.94 7.82 43.32
N SER A 935 -106.93 8.79 44.23
CA SER A 935 -107.16 10.20 43.90
C SER A 935 -105.85 10.96 44.03
N GLU A 936 -105.45 11.67 42.98
CA GLU A 936 -104.22 12.44 42.94
C GLU A 936 -104.47 13.86 43.51
N ARG A 937 -103.73 14.25 44.56
CA ARG A 937 -103.54 15.66 44.93
C ARG A 937 -102.07 15.88 45.29
N GLY A 938 -101.31 16.42 44.33
CA GLY A 938 -99.91 16.81 44.50
C GLY A 938 -98.88 15.70 44.25
N LYS A 939 -97.60 16.03 44.44
CA LYS A 939 -96.41 15.21 44.09
C LYS A 939 -96.21 13.92 44.92
N SER A 940 -97.21 13.46 45.67
CA SER A 940 -97.15 12.22 46.44
C SER A 940 -98.43 11.42 46.28
N LEU A 941 -98.29 10.15 45.88
CA LEU A 941 -99.40 9.20 45.78
C LEU A 941 -99.80 8.77 47.20
N LYS A 942 -100.91 9.32 47.72
CA LYS A 942 -101.49 8.91 49.01
C LYS A 942 -102.75 8.08 48.75
N VAL A 943 -102.76 6.84 49.25
CA VAL A 943 -103.95 5.97 49.23
C VAL A 943 -104.84 6.37 50.40
N PHE A 944 -105.96 7.05 50.13
CA PHE A 944 -106.87 7.57 51.17
C PHE A 944 -107.97 6.57 51.60
N GLY A 945 -108.08 5.42 50.94
CA GLY A 945 -109.03 4.37 51.35
C GLY A 945 -109.03 3.19 50.38
N ILE A 946 -109.25 1.99 50.91
CA ILE A 946 -109.37 0.75 50.14
C ILE A 946 -110.80 0.24 50.30
N LYS A 947 -111.54 0.11 49.19
CA LYS A 947 -112.89 -0.48 49.18
C LYS A 947 -112.79 -1.98 48.91
N ILE A 948 -112.96 -2.80 49.95
CA ILE A 948 -113.04 -4.26 49.81
C ILE A 948 -114.49 -4.61 49.43
N ILE A 949 -114.70 -5.09 48.20
CA ILE A 949 -115.99 -5.67 47.81
C ILE A 949 -115.91 -7.18 48.09
N GLY A 950 -116.47 -7.61 49.21
CA GLY A 950 -116.67 -9.03 49.48
C GLY A 950 -117.91 -9.54 48.73
N LYS A 951 -117.82 -10.70 48.06
CA LYS A 951 -119.01 -11.49 47.73
C LYS A 951 -119.57 -12.03 49.04
N ALA A 952 -120.83 -11.72 49.32
CA ALA A 952 -121.60 -12.46 50.31
C ALA A 952 -121.99 -13.80 49.68
N ASP A 953 -121.63 -14.90 50.33
CA ASP A 953 -122.25 -16.20 50.07
C ASP A 953 -123.73 -16.10 50.48
N ASN A 954 -124.63 -16.62 49.64
CA ASN A 954 -126.05 -16.69 49.97
C ASN A 954 -126.25 -17.79 51.03
N ASN A 955 -126.68 -17.38 52.23
CA ASN A 955 -126.89 -18.10 53.48
C ASN A 955 -125.65 -18.47 54.30
#